data_AF-A0A958D4S3-F1
#
_entry.id   AF-A0A958D4S3-F1
#
_cell.length_a   1.000
_cell.length_b   1.000
_cell.length_c   1.000
_cell.angle_alpha   90.00
_cell.angle_beta   90.00
_cell.angle_gamma   90.00
#
_symmetry.space_group_name_H-M   'P 1'
#
loop_
_entity.id
_entity.type
_entity.pdbx_description
1 polymer ?
#
loop_
_entity_poly.entity_id
_entity_poly.type
_entity_poly.pdbx_seq_one_letter_code
_entity_poly.pdbx_strand_id
1 'polypeptide(L)'
;MSAILVIAVVVAACSSQATPTAEMPAAGATAAPTSAATDTPEPAGASVNIPTISAVTLDREALPRYETLELVVELDAAYTNPYDARQVALDATFTAPDGSIWQAPGFWDGEEAWRVRFTPSQEGEWRYAVTVQDSNGASKPAAGSFQVTPSDHHGWVRIGDQVDPAYSSRYLVYDDGTPFYGVGHADALNILIDGFSLDNGVGLFSAMQDAGENYMVWWPFYSLSPVSSSYDSYSVQNLKVIDTILRDAEQKGVKVVFTVWDHPQLRDDTHAWGDGRWAVSNGFNKLGSLDSFFTSDEAWAWQENLYRYLIARWSHSPAIAMWQTVSEINGTNAYAHTDTWHEKVNDYFVENDPYRHPTTASKSGDVDWLAGWQAMDAPQVHLYDFDDGAVAAAGVLADWTRQMWDAEAKPNWVGEFGVTGNEQYPELFHNAIWAALGAGAGMTPAEWNSGGSFGRLTDAMKDDLHRLAVFVDEIPLAAWNPQPLDIHSSDPDVRGWGVAGPEGGLFWVQDASLEGRPIAEVRSETVARAGVQLTIDGMAGGSYAVTSYDTWQGRYLDPISVACAADQPCVVDLPEFTADMAFHVRSATCCKERPTGYGPTPSPQPAVAGSEPPLSVSIWAPVAGFLEQQTLQQNADVLDEVNFFWYTLGADGGIEGGIMAAEAVRVARAAGLRIVPSIVNGGFDAQRVSDVVNDPARRAQHIADILALVRDNDYDGIDIDYESLNPADRDAFSLFIEELAAALHAEGKLLSIAVHAKTDDAGAWSGAAAQDWARLGAAVDEFKIMTYDFHNGASEAGPIAPLDWVDAVLSYAATVVPPEKTWMGVPFYGYDWTGSTAQSLNWRQALKLAEQNGVTLQRDPSSGEAWFTYSDGRRTVYFNDAETLAARLDIIMGSHSNIAGIAIWPLGGEDPANWTALREAKEQS
;
A
#
# COMPACT_ATOMS: atom_id res chain seq x y z
N MET A 1 28.26 59.29 12.23
CA MET A 1 27.35 60.41 11.85
C MET A 1 25.95 59.80 11.84
N SER A 2 25.24 59.78 12.97
CA SER A 2 24.22 60.78 13.39
C SER A 2 23.13 60.90 12.31
N ALA A 3 21.84 60.64 12.51
CA ALA A 3 20.91 60.80 13.66
C ALA A 3 19.70 59.84 13.46
N ILE A 4 19.10 59.18 14.45
CA ILE A 4 18.27 59.64 15.59
C ILE A 4 16.88 60.19 15.18
N LEU A 5 15.84 59.44 15.60
CA LEU A 5 14.45 59.79 15.99
C LEU A 5 13.53 60.44 14.91
N VAL A 6 12.22 60.15 14.83
CA VAL A 6 11.19 60.27 15.89
C VAL A 6 9.98 59.37 15.62
N ILE A 7 9.51 58.70 16.69
CA ILE A 7 8.20 58.07 16.85
C ILE A 7 7.11 59.14 17.06
N ALA A 8 5.93 58.98 16.47
CA ALA A 8 4.70 59.57 17.00
C ALA A 8 3.50 58.64 16.79
N VAL A 9 3.09 58.00 17.88
CA VAL A 9 1.78 57.37 18.10
C VAL A 9 0.76 58.44 18.45
N VAL A 10 -0.45 58.40 17.87
CA VAL A 10 -1.67 58.86 18.56
C VAL A 10 -2.83 57.93 18.19
N VAL A 11 -3.30 57.23 19.21
CA VAL A 11 -4.60 56.57 19.34
C VAL A 11 -5.65 57.61 19.74
N ALA A 12 -6.88 57.55 19.22
CA ALA A 12 -8.14 57.55 19.99
C ALA A 12 -9.37 58.05 19.21
N ALA A 13 -10.30 57.11 19.01
CA ALA A 13 -11.65 57.11 19.56
C ALA A 13 -12.76 58.05 19.03
N CYS A 14 -13.82 57.34 18.60
CA CYS A 14 -15.24 57.51 18.96
C CYS A 14 -16.19 58.35 18.11
N SER A 15 -17.10 57.57 17.49
CA SER A 15 -18.56 57.69 17.50
C SER A 15 -19.24 58.66 16.53
N SER A 16 -20.06 58.10 15.64
CA SER A 16 -21.51 58.35 15.67
C SER A 16 -22.28 57.35 14.80
N GLN A 17 -23.38 56.88 15.36
CA GLN A 17 -24.39 55.94 14.85
C GLN A 17 -24.92 56.29 13.45
N ALA A 18 -25.29 55.27 12.68
CA ALA A 18 -26.67 55.02 12.23
C ALA A 18 -26.72 53.92 11.14
N THR A 19 -27.44 52.84 11.41
CA THR A 19 -28.00 51.96 10.37
C THR A 19 -29.01 52.75 9.52
N PRO A 20 -29.12 52.45 8.21
CA PRO A 20 -30.29 51.67 7.81
C PRO A 20 -30.03 50.65 6.69
N THR A 21 -30.90 49.63 6.71
CA THR A 21 -31.16 48.62 5.69
C THR A 21 -31.56 49.19 4.32
N ALA A 22 -31.09 48.57 3.23
CA ALA A 22 -31.70 48.56 1.89
C ALA A 22 -31.06 47.41 1.08
N GLU A 23 -31.70 46.24 0.96
CA GLU A 23 -32.61 45.86 -0.13
C GLU A 23 -32.06 46.13 -1.55
N MET A 24 -31.68 45.03 -2.21
CA MET A 24 -31.40 44.95 -3.64
C MET A 24 -32.67 45.22 -4.46
N PRO A 25 -32.62 45.99 -5.57
CA PRO A 25 -33.70 46.03 -6.53
C PRO A 25 -33.45 45.07 -7.70
N ALA A 26 -34.54 44.40 -8.07
CA ALA A 26 -34.68 43.44 -9.16
C ALA A 26 -34.46 44.05 -10.56
N ALA A 27 -34.10 43.16 -11.48
CA ALA A 27 -33.97 43.39 -12.91
C ALA A 27 -35.26 43.93 -13.55
N GLY A 28 -35.12 45.02 -14.31
CA GLY A 28 -36.14 45.59 -15.18
C GLY A 28 -35.70 45.53 -16.64
N ALA A 29 -36.55 44.92 -17.46
CA ALA A 29 -36.37 44.68 -18.90
C ALA A 29 -36.13 45.95 -19.74
N THR A 30 -35.34 45.82 -20.80
CA THR A 30 -35.31 46.79 -21.91
C THR A 30 -35.54 46.12 -23.27
N ALA A 31 -36.36 46.80 -24.06
CA ALA A 31 -37.05 46.34 -25.26
C ALA A 31 -36.18 46.29 -26.53
N ALA A 32 -36.66 45.48 -27.48
CA ALA A 32 -36.09 45.13 -28.77
C ALA A 32 -36.06 46.28 -29.81
N PRO A 33 -35.19 46.19 -30.84
CA PRO A 33 -35.31 46.96 -32.06
C PRO A 33 -36.19 46.23 -33.10
N THR A 34 -36.95 47.02 -33.86
CA THR A 34 -37.83 46.61 -34.96
C THR A 34 -37.04 46.44 -36.26
N SER A 35 -37.29 45.37 -37.01
CA SER A 35 -37.02 45.34 -38.46
C SER A 35 -38.11 44.55 -39.19
N ALA A 36 -38.38 44.99 -40.41
CA ALA A 36 -39.60 44.77 -41.18
C ALA A 36 -39.71 43.38 -41.81
N ALA A 37 -40.95 42.94 -41.99
CA ALA A 37 -41.35 41.65 -42.53
C ALA A 37 -40.99 41.48 -44.01
N THR A 38 -40.42 40.31 -44.32
CA THR A 38 -40.53 39.67 -45.63
C THR A 38 -40.91 38.21 -45.39
N ASP A 39 -42.08 37.82 -45.89
CA ASP A 39 -42.62 36.46 -45.87
C ASP A 39 -41.61 35.47 -46.46
N THR A 40 -41.08 34.60 -45.60
CA THR A 40 -40.42 33.35 -45.97
C THR A 40 -41.09 32.24 -45.16
N PRO A 41 -41.43 31.08 -45.76
CA PRO A 41 -42.17 30.05 -45.07
C PRO A 41 -41.33 29.50 -43.91
N GLU A 42 -41.99 29.43 -42.75
CA GLU A 42 -41.53 28.87 -41.48
C GLU A 42 -40.76 27.55 -41.70
N PRO A 43 -39.47 27.45 -41.33
CA PRO A 43 -38.84 26.14 -41.24
C PRO A 43 -39.46 25.43 -40.04
N ALA A 44 -39.99 24.23 -40.28
CA ALA A 44 -40.49 23.34 -39.24
C ALA A 44 -39.54 23.34 -38.04
N GLY A 45 -40.08 23.59 -36.85
CA GLY A 45 -39.32 23.73 -35.61
C GLY A 45 -38.29 22.61 -35.49
N ALA A 46 -37.00 23.00 -35.53
CA ALA A 46 -35.94 22.11 -35.13
C ALA A 46 -36.20 21.79 -33.65
N SER A 47 -36.61 20.57 -33.35
CA SER A 47 -36.61 20.06 -31.99
C SER A 47 -35.19 20.22 -31.46
N VAL A 48 -34.99 21.09 -30.48
CA VAL A 48 -33.73 21.15 -29.73
C VAL A 48 -33.56 19.75 -29.13
N ASN A 49 -32.51 19.05 -29.53
CA ASN A 49 -32.28 17.68 -29.09
C ASN A 49 -31.63 17.73 -27.70
N ILE A 50 -32.46 18.03 -26.69
CA ILE A 50 -32.05 18.03 -25.28
C ILE A 50 -31.67 16.59 -24.92
N PRO A 51 -30.52 16.36 -24.26
CA PRO A 51 -30.11 15.01 -23.87
C PRO A 51 -31.15 14.38 -22.93
N THR A 52 -31.39 13.08 -23.08
CA THR A 52 -32.29 12.33 -22.21
C THR A 52 -31.57 11.18 -21.52
N ILE A 53 -31.98 10.94 -20.27
CA ILE A 53 -31.54 9.80 -19.48
C ILE A 53 -32.48 8.63 -19.84
N SER A 54 -31.96 7.61 -20.51
CA SER A 54 -32.74 6.44 -20.93
C SER A 54 -32.95 5.44 -19.79
N ALA A 55 -31.98 5.32 -18.89
CA ALA A 55 -32.05 4.45 -17.73
C ALA A 55 -31.15 4.95 -16.59
N VAL A 56 -31.56 4.66 -15.36
CA VAL A 56 -30.74 4.75 -14.15
C VAL A 56 -30.85 3.42 -13.43
N THR A 57 -29.72 2.75 -13.24
CA THR A 57 -29.64 1.44 -12.57
C THR A 57 -28.81 1.57 -11.31
N LEU A 58 -29.35 1.15 -10.17
CA LEU A 58 -28.61 1.09 -8.92
C LEU A 58 -27.89 -0.25 -8.81
N ASP A 59 -26.69 -0.26 -8.23
CA ASP A 59 -26.00 -1.51 -7.88
C ASP A 59 -26.76 -2.29 -6.78
N ARG A 60 -27.47 -1.57 -5.90
CA ARG A 60 -28.33 -2.13 -4.84
C ARG A 60 -29.49 -1.21 -4.45
N GLU A 61 -30.61 -1.79 -4.03
CA GLU A 61 -31.80 -1.02 -3.57
C GLU A 61 -31.76 -0.67 -2.08
N ALA A 62 -30.87 -1.31 -1.31
CA ALA A 62 -30.65 -1.05 0.11
C ALA A 62 -29.17 -1.24 0.47
N LEU A 63 -28.68 -0.43 1.41
CA LEU A 63 -27.30 -0.47 1.87
C LEU A 63 -27.16 0.03 3.32
N PRO A 64 -26.14 -0.40 4.07
CA PRO A 64 -25.80 0.18 5.37
C PRO A 64 -25.37 1.66 5.26
N ARG A 65 -25.61 2.42 6.34
CA ARG A 65 -25.11 3.80 6.50
C ARG A 65 -23.59 3.83 6.27
N TYR A 66 -23.10 4.86 5.58
CA TYR A 66 -21.70 5.02 5.17
C TYR A 66 -21.14 3.99 4.18
N GLU A 67 -21.96 3.09 3.62
CA GLU A 67 -21.56 2.35 2.42
C GLU A 67 -21.89 3.12 1.14
N THR A 68 -21.10 2.91 0.09
CA THR A 68 -21.29 3.57 -1.20
C THR A 68 -22.44 2.92 -2.00
N LEU A 69 -23.33 3.76 -2.51
CA LEU A 69 -24.28 3.46 -3.59
C LEU A 69 -23.68 3.88 -4.94
N GLU A 70 -23.79 3.05 -5.97
CA GLU A 70 -23.42 3.41 -7.33
C GLU A 70 -24.63 3.38 -8.28
N LEU A 71 -24.82 4.47 -9.03
CA LEU A 71 -25.82 4.59 -10.08
C LEU A 71 -25.10 4.53 -11.44
N VAL A 72 -25.52 3.62 -12.30
CA VAL A 72 -25.16 3.58 -13.73
C VAL A 72 -26.23 4.35 -14.50
N VAL A 73 -25.81 5.36 -15.26
CA VAL A 73 -26.69 6.27 -15.99
C VAL A 73 -26.46 6.14 -17.49
N GLU A 74 -27.51 5.77 -18.21
CA GLU A 74 -27.49 5.67 -19.67
C GLU A 74 -28.07 6.93 -20.30
N LEU A 75 -27.36 7.47 -21.29
CA LEU A 75 -27.76 8.66 -22.04
C LEU A 75 -28.01 8.30 -23.50
N ASP A 76 -28.99 8.97 -24.13
CA ASP A 76 -29.25 8.84 -25.57
C ASP A 76 -28.33 9.71 -26.46
N ALA A 77 -27.46 10.50 -25.83
CA ALA A 77 -26.52 11.41 -26.47
C ALA A 77 -25.07 10.95 -26.25
N ALA A 78 -24.25 11.08 -27.29
CA ALA A 78 -22.81 10.84 -27.24
C ALA A 78 -22.05 12.17 -27.40
N TYR A 79 -20.96 12.31 -26.65
CA TYR A 79 -20.17 13.54 -26.61
C TYR A 79 -18.78 13.32 -27.19
N THR A 80 -18.20 14.37 -27.79
CA THR A 80 -16.85 14.29 -28.36
C THR A 80 -15.80 14.18 -27.26
N ASN A 81 -15.98 14.94 -26.17
CA ASN A 81 -15.19 14.76 -24.96
C ASN A 81 -16.13 14.62 -23.75
N PRO A 82 -16.39 13.40 -23.27
CA PRO A 82 -17.25 13.18 -22.10
C PRO A 82 -16.58 13.58 -20.77
N TYR A 83 -15.29 13.94 -20.77
CA TYR A 83 -14.61 14.44 -19.58
C TYR A 83 -14.72 15.96 -19.42
N ASP A 84 -15.10 16.72 -20.46
CA ASP A 84 -15.20 18.19 -20.39
C ASP A 84 -16.57 18.61 -19.85
N ALA A 85 -16.61 19.06 -18.59
CA ALA A 85 -17.84 19.51 -17.92
C ALA A 85 -18.51 20.71 -18.62
N ARG A 86 -17.81 21.44 -19.51
CA ARG A 86 -18.39 22.51 -20.33
C ARG A 86 -19.21 21.96 -21.50
N GLN A 87 -18.95 20.71 -21.92
CA GLN A 87 -19.73 20.02 -22.93
C GLN A 87 -20.91 19.27 -22.33
N VAL A 88 -20.67 18.57 -21.21
CA VAL A 88 -21.67 17.75 -20.54
C VAL A 88 -21.40 17.65 -19.04
N ALA A 89 -22.40 17.95 -18.23
CA ALA A 89 -22.39 17.77 -16.79
C ALA A 89 -23.53 16.82 -16.39
N LEU A 90 -23.17 15.69 -15.77
CA LEU A 90 -24.12 14.81 -15.08
C LEU A 90 -24.06 15.15 -13.60
N ASP A 91 -25.21 15.43 -12.98
CA ASP A 91 -25.31 15.75 -11.55
C ASP A 91 -26.50 15.04 -10.93
N ALA A 92 -26.40 14.72 -9.64
CA ALA A 92 -27.45 14.07 -8.89
C ALA A 92 -27.75 14.82 -7.59
N THR A 93 -29.04 15.04 -7.34
CA THR A 93 -29.53 15.53 -6.06
C THR A 93 -30.03 14.36 -5.23
N PHE A 94 -29.55 14.24 -3.99
CA PHE A 94 -30.01 13.27 -3.01
C PHE A 94 -30.76 13.99 -1.88
N THR A 95 -31.93 13.48 -1.51
CA THR A 95 -32.75 13.99 -0.40
C THR A 95 -32.74 12.97 0.73
N ALA A 96 -32.24 13.38 1.88
CA ALA A 96 -32.15 12.57 3.08
C ALA A 96 -33.54 12.38 3.74
N PRO A 97 -33.68 11.42 4.67
CA PRO A 97 -34.91 11.20 5.44
C PRO A 97 -35.38 12.42 6.23
N ASP A 98 -34.46 13.27 6.70
CA ASP A 98 -34.77 14.54 7.39
C ASP A 98 -35.13 15.70 6.45
N GLY A 99 -35.03 15.49 5.13
CA GLY A 99 -35.29 16.47 4.09
C GLY A 99 -34.09 17.31 3.68
N SER A 100 -32.90 17.09 4.26
CA SER A 100 -31.66 17.73 3.81
C SER A 100 -31.30 17.29 2.38
N ILE A 101 -30.68 18.20 1.64
CA ILE A 101 -30.37 18.03 0.22
C ILE A 101 -28.86 17.98 0.03
N TRP A 102 -28.40 16.95 -0.66
CA TRP A 102 -27.01 16.71 -1.03
C TRP A 102 -26.89 16.74 -2.55
N GLN A 103 -25.77 17.29 -3.05
CA GLN A 103 -25.46 17.31 -4.48
C GLN A 103 -24.21 16.47 -4.71
N ALA A 104 -24.25 15.54 -5.67
CA ALA A 104 -23.08 14.77 -6.05
C ALA A 104 -22.88 14.84 -7.57
N PRO A 105 -21.69 15.24 -8.04
CA PRO A 105 -21.39 15.22 -9.46
C PRO A 105 -21.25 13.77 -9.95
N GLY A 106 -21.78 13.51 -11.15
CA GLY A 106 -21.51 12.31 -11.92
C GLY A 106 -20.28 12.44 -12.81
N PHE A 107 -19.80 11.30 -13.30
CA PHE A 107 -18.59 11.19 -14.11
C PHE A 107 -18.73 10.14 -15.22
N TRP A 108 -17.96 10.31 -16.28
CA TRP A 108 -17.75 9.28 -17.30
C TRP A 108 -16.73 8.25 -16.80
N ASP A 109 -17.07 6.96 -16.83
CA ASP A 109 -16.23 5.90 -16.24
C ASP A 109 -14.97 5.59 -17.05
N GLY A 110 -14.96 6.03 -18.30
CA GLY A 110 -13.86 5.89 -19.24
C GLY A 110 -14.10 4.87 -20.35
N GLU A 111 -15.20 4.13 -20.29
CA GLU A 111 -15.50 3.04 -21.23
C GLU A 111 -16.86 3.24 -21.90
N GLU A 112 -17.95 2.91 -21.20
CA GLU A 112 -19.28 2.83 -21.81
C GLU A 112 -20.39 3.51 -20.99
N ALA A 113 -20.12 3.92 -19.75
CA ALA A 113 -21.17 4.37 -18.86
C ALA A 113 -20.85 5.66 -18.11
N TRP A 114 -21.90 6.43 -17.86
CA TRP A 114 -21.87 7.47 -16.84
C TRP A 114 -22.22 6.89 -15.48
N ARG A 115 -21.59 7.42 -14.44
CA ARG A 115 -21.78 6.96 -13.06
C ARG A 115 -22.00 8.12 -12.10
N VAL A 116 -22.75 7.85 -11.04
CA VAL A 116 -22.82 8.69 -9.85
C VAL A 116 -22.55 7.78 -8.66
N ARG A 117 -21.64 8.19 -7.77
CA ARG A 117 -21.39 7.49 -6.50
C ARG A 117 -21.84 8.37 -5.34
N PHE A 118 -22.58 7.79 -4.41
CA PHE A 118 -23.12 8.50 -3.27
C PHE A 118 -23.11 7.64 -2.01
N THR A 119 -22.71 8.21 -0.89
CA THR A 119 -22.64 7.49 0.39
C THR A 119 -23.55 8.20 1.39
N PRO A 120 -24.59 7.55 1.92
CA PRO A 120 -25.56 8.18 2.81
C PRO A 120 -25.08 8.18 4.27
N SER A 121 -25.25 9.31 4.97
CA SER A 121 -24.89 9.47 6.38
C SER A 121 -26.06 9.28 7.36
N GLN A 122 -27.28 9.01 6.86
CA GLN A 122 -28.49 8.87 7.67
C GLN A 122 -29.26 7.59 7.32
N GLU A 123 -29.80 6.93 8.34
CA GLU A 123 -30.68 5.77 8.20
C GLU A 123 -32.07 6.18 7.69
N GLY A 124 -32.69 5.35 6.85
CA GLY A 124 -34.04 5.55 6.32
C GLY A 124 -34.12 5.63 4.80
N GLU A 125 -35.27 6.07 4.30
CA GLU A 125 -35.50 6.21 2.85
C GLU A 125 -34.84 7.47 2.30
N TRP A 126 -33.90 7.29 1.38
CA TRP A 126 -33.32 8.35 0.58
C TRP A 126 -33.98 8.42 -0.80
N ARG A 127 -34.08 9.62 -1.35
CA ARG A 127 -34.56 9.85 -2.73
C ARG A 127 -33.46 10.49 -3.55
N TYR A 128 -33.37 10.14 -4.82
CA TYR A 128 -32.44 10.77 -5.74
C TYR A 128 -33.15 11.31 -6.97
N ALA A 129 -32.54 12.31 -7.60
CA ALA A 129 -32.91 12.84 -8.91
C ALA A 129 -31.64 13.16 -9.70
N VAL A 130 -31.44 12.47 -10.82
CA VAL A 130 -30.29 12.64 -11.71
C VAL A 130 -30.67 13.51 -12.90
N THR A 131 -29.82 14.46 -13.26
CA THR A 131 -29.97 15.33 -14.43
C THR A 131 -28.69 15.40 -15.23
N VAL A 132 -28.80 15.43 -16.56
CA VAL A 132 -27.68 15.76 -17.44
C VAL A 132 -27.91 17.11 -18.10
N GLN A 133 -26.88 17.93 -18.21
CA GLN A 133 -26.90 19.23 -18.85
C GLN A 133 -25.82 19.32 -19.93
N ASP A 134 -26.20 19.76 -21.13
CA ASP A 134 -25.29 20.10 -22.22
C ASP A 134 -25.63 21.48 -22.81
N SER A 135 -24.97 21.84 -23.93
CA SER A 135 -25.25 23.10 -24.63
C SER A 135 -26.68 23.24 -25.19
N ASN A 136 -27.44 22.15 -25.32
CA ASN A 136 -28.82 22.13 -25.80
C ASN A 136 -29.83 22.29 -24.65
N GLY A 137 -29.43 22.01 -23.40
CA GLY A 137 -30.22 22.23 -22.20
C GLY A 137 -30.07 21.12 -21.16
N ALA A 138 -30.87 21.19 -20.09
CA ALA A 138 -30.93 20.15 -19.06
C ALA A 138 -32.03 19.13 -19.36
N SER A 139 -31.73 17.85 -19.11
CA SER A 139 -32.69 16.77 -19.19
C SER A 139 -33.82 16.92 -18.16
N LYS A 140 -34.91 16.17 -18.34
CA LYS A 140 -35.82 15.93 -17.21
C LYS A 140 -35.09 15.10 -16.14
N PRO A 141 -35.38 15.31 -14.84
CA PRO A 141 -34.78 14.50 -13.79
C PRO A 141 -35.25 13.05 -13.86
N ALA A 142 -34.32 12.11 -13.80
CA ALA A 142 -34.59 10.70 -13.57
C ALA A 142 -34.52 10.44 -12.06
N ALA A 143 -35.64 10.07 -11.44
CA ALA A 143 -35.77 10.00 -9.99
C ALA A 143 -36.08 8.59 -9.49
N GLY A 144 -35.62 8.28 -8.28
CA GLY A 144 -35.87 7.04 -7.59
C GLY A 144 -35.58 7.15 -6.10
N SER A 145 -35.50 6.00 -5.42
CA SER A 145 -35.25 5.92 -3.98
C SER A 145 -34.51 4.64 -3.62
N PHE A 146 -33.85 4.64 -2.46
CA PHE A 146 -33.19 3.48 -1.88
C PHE A 146 -33.28 3.54 -0.34
N GLN A 147 -33.03 2.41 0.31
CA GLN A 147 -33.13 2.30 1.77
C GLN A 147 -31.76 2.23 2.43
N VAL A 148 -31.59 2.96 3.54
CA VAL A 148 -30.36 2.95 4.34
C VAL A 148 -30.60 2.30 5.69
N THR A 149 -29.81 1.29 6.02
CA THR A 149 -29.89 0.55 7.29
C THR A 149 -28.80 0.99 8.27
N PRO A 150 -28.95 0.70 9.58
CA PRO A 150 -27.87 0.93 10.55
C PRO A 150 -26.56 0.24 10.15
N SER A 151 -25.44 0.81 10.59
CA SER A 151 -24.09 0.25 10.43
C SER A 151 -23.18 0.67 11.59
N ASP A 152 -22.09 -0.08 11.77
CA ASP A 152 -21.03 0.25 12.74
C ASP A 152 -19.93 1.13 12.12
N HIS A 153 -20.07 1.53 10.86
CA HIS A 153 -19.13 2.45 10.22
C HIS A 153 -19.27 3.86 10.80
N HIS A 154 -18.14 4.57 10.89
CA HIS A 154 -18.07 5.93 11.46
C HIS A 154 -18.12 7.05 10.39
N GLY A 155 -17.97 6.69 9.11
CA GLY A 155 -17.96 7.64 7.99
C GLY A 155 -16.60 8.31 7.76
N TRP A 156 -16.64 9.53 7.20
CA TRP A 156 -15.47 10.33 6.83
C TRP A 156 -14.77 10.95 8.03
N VAL A 157 -13.52 11.37 7.84
CA VAL A 157 -12.82 12.20 8.82
C VAL A 157 -13.19 13.67 8.61
N ARG A 158 -13.45 14.39 9.69
CA ARG A 158 -13.88 15.79 9.75
C ARG A 158 -13.08 16.55 10.81
N ILE A 159 -13.09 17.87 10.73
CA ILE A 159 -12.62 18.71 11.83
C ILE A 159 -13.66 18.69 12.96
N GLY A 160 -13.22 18.57 14.21
CA GLY A 160 -14.09 18.39 15.38
C GLY A 160 -15.25 19.38 15.46
N ASP A 161 -14.96 20.67 15.35
CA ASP A 161 -15.96 21.75 15.47
C ASP A 161 -16.94 21.85 14.30
N GLN A 162 -16.64 21.18 13.17
CA GLN A 162 -17.56 21.04 12.04
C GLN A 162 -18.63 19.97 12.30
N VAL A 163 -18.36 19.01 13.20
CA VAL A 163 -19.30 17.95 13.59
C VAL A 163 -20.06 18.35 14.86
N ASP A 164 -19.36 18.82 15.89
CA ASP A 164 -19.96 19.35 17.11
C ASP A 164 -19.27 20.67 17.49
N PRO A 165 -19.97 21.82 17.54
CA PRO A 165 -19.38 23.10 17.94
C PRO A 165 -18.73 23.14 19.33
N ALA A 166 -18.97 22.15 20.19
CA ALA A 166 -18.29 22.00 21.48
C ALA A 166 -16.92 21.32 21.37
N TYR A 167 -16.66 20.61 20.28
CA TYR A 167 -15.38 19.97 20.02
C TYR A 167 -14.33 20.98 19.58
N SER A 168 -13.06 20.61 19.75
CA SER A 168 -11.94 21.40 19.30
C SER A 168 -11.84 21.44 17.78
N SER A 169 -11.58 22.63 17.23
CA SER A 169 -11.17 22.80 15.84
C SER A 169 -9.75 22.28 15.57
N ARG A 170 -9.00 21.88 16.61
CA ARG A 170 -7.60 21.42 16.51
C ARG A 170 -7.44 19.92 16.34
N TYR A 171 -8.53 19.18 16.35
CA TYR A 171 -8.51 17.73 16.27
C TYR A 171 -9.53 17.22 15.27
N LEU A 172 -9.30 15.99 14.85
CA LEU A 172 -10.11 15.29 13.88
C LEU A 172 -11.09 14.35 14.60
N VAL A 173 -12.21 14.10 13.96
CA VAL A 173 -13.23 13.14 14.38
C VAL A 173 -13.78 12.43 13.15
N TYR A 174 -14.41 11.30 13.35
CA TYR A 174 -15.28 10.72 12.33
C TYR A 174 -16.58 11.52 12.21
N ASP A 175 -17.28 11.36 11.08
CA ASP A 175 -18.54 12.05 10.75
C ASP A 175 -19.64 11.83 11.79
N ASP A 176 -19.64 10.68 12.48
CA ASP A 176 -20.56 10.38 13.58
C ASP A 176 -20.17 10.98 14.95
N GLY A 177 -19.05 11.71 15.01
CA GLY A 177 -18.53 12.35 16.22
C GLY A 177 -17.57 11.49 17.04
N THR A 178 -17.25 10.26 16.60
CA THR A 178 -16.24 9.41 17.23
C THR A 178 -14.85 10.07 17.13
N PRO A 179 -14.04 10.11 18.20
CA PRO A 179 -12.68 10.67 18.12
C PRO A 179 -11.81 10.00 17.07
N PHE A 180 -10.96 10.77 16.39
CA PHE A 180 -9.96 10.26 15.46
C PHE A 180 -8.59 10.87 15.77
N TYR A 181 -7.64 10.02 16.14
CA TYR A 181 -6.21 10.36 16.13
C TYR A 181 -5.53 9.51 15.05
N GLY A 182 -4.84 10.16 14.12
CA GLY A 182 -4.15 9.45 13.06
C GLY A 182 -2.90 8.75 13.58
N VAL A 183 -2.82 7.43 13.45
CA VAL A 183 -1.62 6.61 13.65
C VAL A 183 -1.24 5.99 12.32
N GLY A 184 -0.06 6.31 11.81
CA GLY A 184 0.30 5.96 10.43
C GLY A 184 1.61 6.57 9.93
N HIS A 185 1.89 6.36 8.65
CA HIS A 185 3.12 6.81 7.98
C HIS A 185 2.89 7.25 6.53
N ALA A 186 3.96 7.65 5.86
CA ALA A 186 3.95 7.99 4.44
C ALA A 186 4.34 6.79 3.59
N ASP A 187 3.54 6.47 2.57
CA ASP A 187 3.90 5.47 1.55
C ASP A 187 3.55 5.95 0.14
N ALA A 188 4.59 6.21 -0.67
CA ALA A 188 4.44 6.70 -2.03
C ALA A 188 4.48 5.59 -3.10
N LEU A 189 4.98 4.41 -2.75
CA LEU A 189 5.46 3.44 -3.73
C LEU A 189 5.04 2.00 -3.42
N ASN A 190 4.86 1.60 -2.16
CA ASN A 190 4.67 0.19 -1.83
C ASN A 190 3.26 -0.33 -2.00
N ILE A 191 2.24 0.52 -2.13
CA ILE A 191 0.95 0.03 -2.65
C ILE A 191 1.10 -0.74 -3.99
N LEU A 192 2.12 -0.39 -4.80
CA LEU A 192 2.43 -1.09 -6.06
C LEU A 192 3.60 -2.09 -5.95
N ILE A 193 4.40 -2.03 -4.88
CA ILE A 193 5.57 -2.90 -4.57
C ILE A 193 5.25 -3.96 -3.49
N ASP A 194 4.05 -3.98 -2.91
CA ASP A 194 3.51 -5.03 -2.00
C ASP A 194 2.33 -5.77 -2.62
N GLY A 195 1.88 -5.27 -3.77
CA GLY A 195 1.03 -5.99 -4.69
C GLY A 195 -0.42 -5.69 -4.56
N PHE A 196 -1.08 -6.05 -5.66
CA PHE A 196 -2.42 -5.63 -5.95
C PHE A 196 -3.11 -6.73 -6.73
N SER A 197 -4.20 -7.25 -6.17
CA SER A 197 -5.18 -7.98 -6.95
C SER A 197 -6.56 -7.40 -6.69
N LEU A 198 -7.45 -7.50 -7.68
CA LEU A 198 -8.83 -7.05 -7.54
C LEU A 198 -9.60 -7.80 -6.44
N ASP A 199 -9.11 -8.98 -6.03
CA ASP A 199 -9.75 -9.88 -5.08
C ASP A 199 -9.17 -9.77 -3.64
N ASN A 200 -7.87 -9.49 -3.51
CA ASN A 200 -7.15 -9.49 -2.22
C ASN A 200 -6.74 -8.10 -1.72
N GLY A 201 -6.96 -7.05 -2.53
CA GLY A 201 -6.58 -5.69 -2.17
C GLY A 201 -5.07 -5.44 -2.21
N VAL A 202 -4.62 -4.50 -1.37
CA VAL A 202 -3.22 -4.12 -1.16
C VAL A 202 -2.70 -4.82 0.09
N GLY A 203 -1.59 -5.55 -0.03
CA GLY A 203 -0.97 -6.24 1.13
C GLY A 203 -0.63 -5.29 2.29
N LEU A 204 -0.28 -4.05 1.95
CA LEU A 204 0.08 -2.98 2.89
C LEU A 204 -1.01 -2.71 3.94
N PHE A 205 -2.28 -2.58 3.55
CA PHE A 205 -3.34 -2.18 4.50
C PHE A 205 -3.64 -3.25 5.55
N SER A 206 -3.38 -4.53 5.24
CA SER A 206 -3.47 -5.59 6.25
C SER A 206 -2.30 -5.50 7.25
N ALA A 207 -1.08 -5.24 6.77
CA ALA A 207 0.07 -5.05 7.65
C ALA A 207 -0.07 -3.80 8.54
N MET A 208 -0.65 -2.73 8.00
CA MET A 208 -1.00 -1.52 8.75
C MET A 208 -2.04 -1.83 9.84
N GLN A 209 -3.08 -2.59 9.52
CA GLN A 209 -4.07 -3.02 10.49
C GLN A 209 -3.44 -3.85 11.63
N ASP A 210 -2.53 -4.78 11.30
CA ASP A 210 -1.80 -5.57 12.30
C ASP A 210 -0.94 -4.70 13.22
N ALA A 211 -0.36 -3.62 12.67
CA ALA A 211 0.40 -2.62 13.42
C ALA A 211 -0.48 -1.60 14.19
N GLY A 212 -1.81 -1.67 14.07
CA GLY A 212 -2.73 -0.72 14.70
C GLY A 212 -2.80 0.66 14.03
N GLU A 213 -2.31 0.76 12.80
CA GLU A 213 -2.36 1.98 12.00
C GLU A 213 -3.76 2.19 11.42
N ASN A 214 -4.13 3.47 11.24
CA ASN A 214 -5.44 3.87 10.73
C ASN A 214 -5.36 4.96 9.66
N TYR A 215 -4.17 5.44 9.26
CA TYR A 215 -4.02 6.29 8.09
C TYR A 215 -2.69 6.11 7.34
N MET A 216 -2.65 6.54 6.07
CA MET A 216 -1.42 6.74 5.30
C MET A 216 -1.42 8.07 4.55
N VAL A 217 -0.23 8.59 4.26
CA VAL A 217 -0.03 9.59 3.19
C VAL A 217 0.30 8.88 1.89
N TRP A 218 -0.50 9.14 0.85
CA TRP A 218 -0.36 8.49 -0.44
C TRP A 218 -0.19 9.51 -1.58
N TRP A 219 0.70 9.20 -2.52
CA TRP A 219 0.97 10.00 -3.72
C TRP A 219 0.51 9.29 -4.99
N PRO A 220 -0.81 9.13 -5.20
CA PRO A 220 -1.33 8.39 -6.34
C PRO A 220 -0.85 8.96 -7.66
N PHE A 221 -0.75 10.28 -7.80
CA PHE A 221 -0.41 10.86 -9.09
C PHE A 221 1.04 10.58 -9.49
N TYR A 222 1.95 10.40 -8.52
CA TYR A 222 3.36 10.12 -8.79
C TYR A 222 3.55 8.92 -9.75
N SER A 223 2.71 7.89 -9.64
CA SER A 223 2.75 6.66 -10.45
C SER A 223 1.48 6.40 -11.27
N LEU A 224 0.32 6.89 -10.81
CA LEU A 224 -1.02 6.61 -11.35
C LEU A 224 -1.78 7.89 -11.73
N SER A 225 -1.09 8.94 -12.17
CA SER A 225 -1.78 10.18 -12.58
C SER A 225 -2.79 9.93 -13.71
N PRO A 226 -4.08 10.24 -13.52
CA PRO A 226 -5.09 10.18 -14.58
C PRO A 226 -4.75 11.11 -15.74
N VAL A 227 -4.02 12.20 -15.45
CA VAL A 227 -3.61 13.22 -16.42
C VAL A 227 -2.17 13.04 -16.91
N SER A 228 -1.56 11.87 -16.69
CA SER A 228 -0.16 11.60 -17.06
C SER A 228 0.19 11.93 -18.52
N SER A 229 -0.75 11.71 -19.44
CA SER A 229 -0.52 11.94 -20.88
C SER A 229 -1.43 13.01 -21.50
N SER A 230 -2.58 13.36 -20.90
CA SER A 230 -3.47 14.41 -21.38
C SER A 230 -4.22 15.08 -20.23
N TYR A 231 -4.50 16.37 -20.35
CA TYR A 231 -5.28 17.13 -19.35
C TYR A 231 -6.80 16.97 -19.55
N ASP A 232 -7.23 16.55 -20.75
CA ASP A 232 -8.62 16.51 -21.20
C ASP A 232 -9.12 15.10 -21.57
N SER A 233 -8.28 14.07 -21.37
CA SER A 233 -8.60 12.66 -21.62
C SER A 233 -7.83 11.79 -20.63
N TYR A 234 -8.54 11.16 -19.70
CA TYR A 234 -7.90 10.51 -18.55
C TYR A 234 -7.50 9.05 -18.80
N SER A 235 -6.45 8.60 -18.11
CA SER A 235 -5.97 7.21 -18.12
C SER A 235 -6.94 6.30 -17.36
N VAL A 236 -7.78 5.56 -18.09
CA VAL A 236 -8.77 4.63 -17.52
C VAL A 236 -8.12 3.56 -16.65
N GLN A 237 -6.95 3.05 -17.04
CA GLN A 237 -6.23 2.04 -16.27
C GLN A 237 -5.83 2.58 -14.90
N ASN A 238 -5.26 3.79 -14.85
CA ASN A 238 -4.84 4.40 -13.60
C ASN A 238 -6.04 4.67 -12.67
N LEU A 239 -7.15 5.13 -13.26
CA LEU A 239 -8.40 5.35 -12.51
C LEU A 239 -8.92 4.07 -11.85
N LYS A 240 -8.89 2.93 -12.56
CA LYS A 240 -9.32 1.63 -12.02
C LYS A 240 -8.41 1.10 -10.91
N VAL A 241 -7.10 1.37 -10.98
CA VAL A 241 -6.16 1.00 -9.91
C VAL A 241 -6.47 1.81 -8.64
N ILE A 242 -6.67 3.13 -8.77
CA ILE A 242 -7.03 3.98 -7.64
C ILE A 242 -8.38 3.56 -7.03
N ASP A 243 -9.40 3.26 -7.85
CA ASP A 243 -10.70 2.76 -7.36
C ASP A 243 -10.55 1.55 -6.44
N THR A 244 -9.62 0.65 -6.75
CA THR A 244 -9.45 -0.58 -5.99
C THR A 244 -8.61 -0.38 -4.73
N ILE A 245 -7.60 0.49 -4.76
CA ILE A 245 -6.82 0.86 -3.58
C ILE A 245 -7.72 1.52 -2.55
N LEU A 246 -8.57 2.47 -2.97
CA LEU A 246 -9.52 3.12 -2.05
C LEU A 246 -10.55 2.13 -1.49
N ARG A 247 -11.01 1.17 -2.31
CA ARG A 247 -11.91 0.10 -1.84
C ARG A 247 -11.25 -0.77 -0.77
N ASP A 248 -9.99 -1.15 -0.95
CA ASP A 248 -9.29 -1.96 0.05
C ASP A 248 -9.01 -1.16 1.33
N ALA A 249 -8.59 0.10 1.20
CA ALA A 249 -8.44 1.01 2.34
C ALA A 249 -9.76 1.11 3.14
N GLU A 250 -10.91 1.23 2.47
CA GLU A 250 -12.24 1.25 3.09
C GLU A 250 -12.54 -0.06 3.82
N GLN A 251 -12.27 -1.21 3.20
CA GLN A 251 -12.47 -2.53 3.82
C GLN A 251 -11.60 -2.76 5.05
N LYS A 252 -10.38 -2.20 5.06
CA LYS A 252 -9.41 -2.33 6.14
C LYS A 252 -9.52 -1.23 7.20
N GLY A 253 -10.37 -0.24 6.96
CA GLY A 253 -10.56 0.90 7.87
C GLY A 253 -9.38 1.89 7.88
N VAL A 254 -8.51 1.84 6.86
CA VAL A 254 -7.36 2.75 6.72
C VAL A 254 -7.79 4.01 6.00
N LYS A 255 -7.43 5.17 6.55
CA LYS A 255 -7.67 6.48 5.95
C LYS A 255 -6.51 6.91 5.06
N VAL A 256 -6.81 7.58 3.96
CA VAL A 256 -5.83 7.99 2.95
C VAL A 256 -5.80 9.51 2.86
N VAL A 257 -4.64 10.09 3.17
CA VAL A 257 -4.32 11.47 2.76
C VAL A 257 -3.98 11.41 1.28
N PHE A 258 -4.95 11.77 0.44
CA PHE A 258 -4.87 11.60 -1.01
C PHE A 258 -4.14 12.77 -1.65
N THR A 259 -2.90 12.56 -2.11
CA THR A 259 -2.13 13.62 -2.76
C THR A 259 -2.48 13.77 -4.23
N VAL A 260 -3.03 14.92 -4.59
CA VAL A 260 -3.39 15.25 -5.97
C VAL A 260 -2.15 15.63 -6.77
N TRP A 261 -1.33 16.56 -6.31
CA TRP A 261 -0.13 16.98 -7.04
C TRP A 261 1.15 16.63 -6.29
N ASP A 262 2.03 15.84 -6.90
CA ASP A 262 3.41 15.66 -6.46
C ASP A 262 4.32 16.72 -7.11
N HIS A 263 5.29 17.26 -6.37
CA HIS A 263 6.18 18.30 -6.88
C HIS A 263 6.90 17.92 -8.20
N PRO A 264 7.31 16.65 -8.45
CA PRO A 264 7.94 16.29 -9.72
C PRO A 264 7.03 16.53 -10.92
N GLN A 265 5.71 16.34 -10.80
CA GLN A 265 4.75 16.63 -11.87
C GLN A 265 4.59 18.11 -12.18
N LEU A 266 4.93 18.98 -11.23
CA LEU A 266 4.89 20.43 -11.36
C LEU A 266 6.30 21.02 -11.36
N ARG A 267 7.27 20.24 -11.85
CA ARG A 267 8.69 20.59 -11.95
C ARG A 267 9.26 20.19 -13.30
N ASP A 268 10.18 21.00 -13.82
CA ASP A 268 11.04 20.66 -14.94
C ASP A 268 12.52 20.56 -14.51
N ASP A 269 13.37 20.07 -15.41
CA ASP A 269 14.80 19.83 -15.15
C ASP A 269 15.63 21.11 -14.93
N THR A 270 15.03 22.30 -15.04
CA THR A 270 15.71 23.57 -14.72
C THR A 270 15.66 23.90 -13.22
N HIS A 271 14.82 23.20 -12.45
CA HIS A 271 14.76 23.37 -11.00
C HIS A 271 16.03 22.81 -10.33
N ALA A 272 16.43 23.41 -9.20
CA ALA A 272 17.65 23.00 -8.48
C ALA A 272 17.61 21.54 -7.98
N TRP A 273 16.42 20.98 -7.78
CA TRP A 273 16.22 19.60 -7.35
C TRP A 273 16.31 18.57 -8.49
N GLY A 274 16.42 18.99 -9.76
CA GLY A 274 16.53 18.06 -10.91
C GLY A 274 15.27 17.21 -11.14
N ASP A 275 15.35 16.16 -11.97
CA ASP A 275 14.34 15.11 -12.17
C ASP A 275 12.88 15.60 -12.29
N GLY A 276 12.65 16.62 -13.11
CA GLY A 276 11.32 17.17 -13.34
C GLY A 276 10.50 16.27 -14.27
N ARG A 277 9.23 16.07 -13.96
CA ARG A 277 8.32 15.23 -14.76
C ARG A 277 7.27 16.02 -15.54
N TRP A 278 7.24 17.34 -15.44
CA TRP A 278 6.29 18.20 -16.16
C TRP A 278 6.14 17.84 -17.65
N ALA A 279 7.27 17.67 -18.35
CA ALA A 279 7.27 17.39 -19.79
C ALA A 279 6.88 15.96 -20.17
N VAL A 280 6.99 15.00 -19.24
CA VAL A 280 6.88 13.55 -19.54
C VAL A 280 5.69 12.87 -18.88
N SER A 281 5.18 13.40 -17.76
CA SER A 281 4.11 12.76 -16.99
C SER A 281 3.05 13.73 -16.47
N ASN A 282 2.91 14.92 -17.08
CA ASN A 282 1.81 15.83 -16.78
C ASN A 282 1.20 16.41 -18.07
N GLY A 283 -0.01 15.97 -18.41
CA GLY A 283 -0.73 16.37 -19.60
C GLY A 283 -1.04 17.85 -19.71
N PHE A 284 -1.02 18.61 -18.61
CA PHE A 284 -1.19 20.06 -18.63
C PHE A 284 -0.07 20.78 -19.40
N ASN A 285 1.08 20.12 -19.64
CA ASN A 285 2.13 20.64 -20.52
C ASN A 285 1.67 20.89 -21.97
N LYS A 286 0.56 20.26 -22.39
CA LYS A 286 -0.05 20.49 -23.70
C LYS A 286 -0.93 21.73 -23.75
N LEU A 287 -1.33 22.26 -22.59
CA LEU A 287 -2.15 23.45 -22.47
C LEU A 287 -1.31 24.73 -22.36
N GLY A 288 -0.16 24.66 -21.69
CA GLY A 288 0.74 25.80 -21.55
C GLY A 288 2.03 25.48 -20.81
N SER A 289 2.74 26.52 -20.39
CA SER A 289 3.94 26.38 -19.53
C SER A 289 3.57 26.06 -18.09
N LEU A 290 4.56 25.62 -17.32
CA LEU A 290 4.43 25.39 -15.87
C LEU A 290 3.97 26.67 -15.14
N ASP A 291 4.48 27.85 -15.47
CA ASP A 291 3.98 29.12 -14.90
C ASP A 291 2.49 29.36 -15.22
N SER A 292 2.06 29.00 -16.43
CA SER A 292 0.67 29.20 -16.86
C SER A 292 -0.29 28.24 -16.15
N PHE A 293 0.17 27.10 -15.64
CA PHE A 293 -0.63 26.19 -14.82
C PHE A 293 -1.19 26.91 -13.58
N PHE A 294 -0.38 27.75 -12.94
CA PHE A 294 -0.77 28.47 -11.72
C PHE A 294 -1.52 29.79 -12.00
N THR A 295 -1.33 30.39 -13.19
CA THR A 295 -1.74 31.78 -13.46
C THR A 295 -2.80 31.93 -14.55
N SER A 296 -3.01 30.94 -15.41
CA SER A 296 -3.95 31.02 -16.54
C SER A 296 -5.36 30.63 -16.13
N ASP A 297 -6.35 31.45 -16.51
CA ASP A 297 -7.78 31.14 -16.32
C ASP A 297 -8.19 29.85 -17.05
N GLU A 298 -7.64 29.59 -18.25
CA GLU A 298 -7.95 28.35 -18.98
C GLU A 298 -7.33 27.13 -18.30
N ALA A 299 -6.09 27.25 -17.77
CA ALA A 299 -5.48 26.16 -17.02
C ALA A 299 -6.23 25.89 -15.71
N TRP A 300 -6.73 26.94 -15.07
CA TRP A 300 -7.59 26.83 -13.90
C TRP A 300 -8.90 26.12 -14.23
N ALA A 301 -9.59 26.49 -15.31
CA ALA A 301 -10.84 25.84 -15.71
C ALA A 301 -10.67 24.33 -15.93
N TRP A 302 -9.52 23.89 -16.48
CA TRP A 302 -9.22 22.47 -16.61
C TRP A 302 -8.80 21.79 -15.31
N GLN A 303 -8.21 22.53 -14.36
CA GLN A 303 -8.00 22.04 -12.99
C GLN A 303 -9.33 21.85 -12.26
N GLU A 304 -10.26 22.80 -12.35
CA GLU A 304 -11.62 22.65 -11.81
C GLU A 304 -12.32 21.43 -12.41
N ASN A 305 -12.18 21.22 -13.71
CA ASN A 305 -12.72 20.04 -14.37
C ASN A 305 -12.13 18.73 -13.83
N LEU A 306 -10.80 18.70 -13.60
CA LEU A 306 -10.14 17.57 -12.96
C LEU A 306 -10.64 17.38 -11.52
N TYR A 307 -10.63 18.43 -10.69
CA TYR A 307 -11.07 18.34 -9.29
C TYR A 307 -12.54 17.92 -9.18
N ARG A 308 -13.43 18.42 -10.05
CA ARG A 308 -14.82 17.92 -10.16
C ARG A 308 -14.84 16.43 -10.42
N TYR A 309 -14.00 15.95 -11.33
CA TYR A 309 -13.92 14.52 -11.67
C TYR A 309 -13.39 13.67 -10.51
N LEU A 310 -12.35 14.14 -9.80
CA LEU A 310 -11.83 13.46 -8.60
C LEU A 310 -12.89 13.36 -7.50
N ILE A 311 -13.60 14.47 -7.24
CA ILE A 311 -14.71 14.52 -6.28
C ILE A 311 -15.81 13.53 -6.72
N ALA A 312 -16.26 13.60 -7.99
CA ALA A 312 -17.30 12.74 -8.52
C ALA A 312 -16.96 11.24 -8.40
N ARG A 313 -15.69 10.89 -8.65
CA ARG A 313 -15.26 9.48 -8.69
C ARG A 313 -14.88 8.91 -7.32
N TRP A 314 -14.30 9.71 -6.42
CA TRP A 314 -13.65 9.19 -5.20
C TRP A 314 -14.08 9.83 -3.88
N SER A 315 -14.62 11.05 -3.86
CA SER A 315 -15.01 11.68 -2.57
C SER A 315 -16.07 10.88 -1.80
N HIS A 316 -16.88 10.07 -2.49
CA HIS A 316 -17.85 9.20 -1.83
C HIS A 316 -17.22 8.20 -0.85
N SER A 317 -15.94 7.84 -1.00
CA SER A 317 -15.33 6.80 -0.18
C SER A 317 -14.95 7.36 1.20
N PRO A 318 -15.44 6.77 2.30
CA PRO A 318 -14.97 7.09 3.65
C PRO A 318 -13.49 6.85 3.86
N ALA A 319 -12.80 6.12 2.99
CA ALA A 319 -11.37 5.90 3.09
C ALA A 319 -10.54 7.16 2.84
N ILE A 320 -11.07 8.19 2.17
CA ILE A 320 -10.33 9.45 2.05
C ILE A 320 -10.38 10.19 3.39
N ALA A 321 -9.20 10.47 3.95
CA ALA A 321 -9.06 11.28 5.16
C ALA A 321 -9.12 12.77 4.82
N MET A 322 -8.35 13.17 3.81
CA MET A 322 -8.17 14.55 3.38
C MET A 322 -7.57 14.60 1.97
N TRP A 323 -7.75 15.74 1.29
CA TRP A 323 -7.12 16.04 0.02
C TRP A 323 -5.80 16.78 0.25
N GLN A 324 -4.67 16.12 -0.01
CA GLN A 324 -3.39 16.82 -0.10
C GLN A 324 -3.26 17.44 -1.49
N THR A 325 -3.58 18.73 -1.57
CA THR A 325 -3.68 19.45 -2.83
C THR A 325 -2.35 19.47 -3.56
N VAL A 326 -1.24 19.60 -2.84
CA VAL A 326 0.11 19.43 -3.37
C VAL A 326 1.10 19.04 -2.26
N SER A 327 2.02 18.14 -2.60
CA SER A 327 3.20 17.83 -1.78
C SER A 327 4.37 18.71 -2.20
N GLU A 328 4.99 19.39 -1.24
CA GLU A 328 6.24 20.15 -1.39
C GLU A 328 6.20 21.22 -2.49
N ILE A 329 5.33 22.23 -2.35
CA ILE A 329 5.13 23.27 -3.38
C ILE A 329 6.42 24.04 -3.73
N ASN A 330 7.35 24.19 -2.79
CA ASN A 330 8.66 24.81 -3.03
C ASN A 330 9.62 23.95 -3.86
N GLY A 331 9.25 22.71 -4.18
CA GLY A 331 9.91 21.86 -5.16
C GLY A 331 9.51 22.16 -6.61
N THR A 332 8.60 23.11 -6.85
CA THR A 332 8.11 23.47 -8.19
C THR A 332 8.81 24.71 -8.76
N ASN A 333 8.92 24.83 -10.09
CA ASN A 333 9.59 25.97 -10.72
C ASN A 333 8.85 27.32 -10.55
N ALA A 334 7.56 27.29 -10.21
CA ALA A 334 6.70 28.49 -10.15
C ALA A 334 6.25 28.86 -8.72
N TYR A 335 6.93 28.33 -7.70
CA TYR A 335 6.60 28.51 -6.28
C TYR A 335 6.35 29.98 -5.84
N ALA A 336 7.04 30.96 -6.43
CA ALA A 336 6.93 32.37 -6.03
C ALA A 336 5.54 33.00 -6.20
N HIS A 337 4.58 32.31 -6.84
CA HIS A 337 3.24 32.81 -7.16
C HIS A 337 2.10 31.86 -6.74
N THR A 338 2.33 30.95 -5.79
CA THR A 338 1.38 29.85 -5.52
C THR A 338 0.41 30.09 -4.37
N ASP A 339 0.63 31.06 -3.46
CA ASP A 339 -0.23 31.26 -2.28
C ASP A 339 -1.72 31.48 -2.67
N THR A 340 -2.00 32.36 -3.64
CA THR A 340 -3.38 32.57 -4.13
C THR A 340 -3.96 31.35 -4.85
N TRP A 341 -3.11 30.49 -5.40
CA TRP A 341 -3.56 29.24 -6.02
C TRP A 341 -4.01 28.25 -4.95
N HIS A 342 -3.31 28.16 -3.82
CA HIS A 342 -3.72 27.32 -2.70
C HIS A 342 -5.09 27.72 -2.12
N GLU A 343 -5.34 29.02 -1.95
CA GLU A 343 -6.66 29.53 -1.55
C GLU A 343 -7.74 29.09 -2.52
N LYS A 344 -7.52 29.28 -3.83
CA LYS A 344 -8.47 28.86 -4.87
C LYS A 344 -8.75 27.35 -4.87
N VAL A 345 -7.71 26.52 -4.71
CA VAL A 345 -7.89 25.07 -4.66
C VAL A 345 -8.65 24.66 -3.40
N ASN A 346 -8.30 25.23 -2.25
CA ASN A 346 -9.03 24.97 -1.01
C ASN A 346 -10.50 25.36 -1.13
N ASP A 347 -10.79 26.59 -1.56
CA ASP A 347 -12.15 27.10 -1.73
C ASP A 347 -12.96 26.19 -2.66
N TYR A 348 -12.34 25.73 -3.76
CA TYR A 348 -12.99 24.80 -4.68
C TYR A 348 -13.40 23.48 -3.98
N PHE A 349 -12.50 22.83 -3.24
CA PHE A 349 -12.84 21.59 -2.53
C PHE A 349 -13.86 21.83 -1.41
N VAL A 350 -13.75 22.92 -0.65
CA VAL A 350 -14.72 23.30 0.39
C VAL A 350 -16.12 23.50 -0.18
N GLU A 351 -16.23 24.12 -1.36
CA GLU A 351 -17.51 24.41 -2.01
C GLU A 351 -18.12 23.21 -2.73
N ASN A 352 -17.30 22.29 -3.25
CA ASN A 352 -17.74 21.27 -4.21
C ASN A 352 -17.65 19.83 -3.71
N ASP A 353 -16.88 19.51 -2.65
CA ASP A 353 -16.86 18.17 -2.07
C ASP A 353 -18.07 18.00 -1.12
N PRO A 354 -19.08 17.18 -1.47
CA PRO A 354 -20.29 17.05 -0.67
C PRO A 354 -20.05 16.43 0.70
N TYR A 355 -18.94 15.72 0.88
CA TYR A 355 -18.55 15.12 2.14
C TYR A 355 -17.56 15.98 2.92
N ARG A 356 -17.13 17.11 2.34
CA ARG A 356 -16.32 18.15 2.98
C ARG A 356 -15.11 17.54 3.71
N HIS A 357 -14.34 16.75 2.98
CA HIS A 357 -13.01 16.32 3.43
C HIS A 357 -12.14 17.56 3.72
N PRO A 358 -11.29 17.51 4.76
CA PRO A 358 -10.26 18.52 4.96
C PRO A 358 -9.29 18.59 3.76
N THR A 359 -8.71 19.76 3.54
CA THR A 359 -7.59 19.96 2.62
C THR A 359 -6.27 20.16 3.37
N THR A 360 -5.17 19.80 2.72
CA THR A 360 -3.81 20.07 3.20
C THR A 360 -2.84 20.34 2.04
N ALA A 361 -1.69 20.92 2.35
CA ALA A 361 -0.58 21.17 1.40
C ALA A 361 0.72 21.35 2.18
N SER A 362 1.86 21.08 1.54
CA SER A 362 3.16 21.12 2.23
C SER A 362 4.27 21.88 1.50
N LYS A 363 5.32 22.19 2.27
CA LYS A 363 6.64 22.60 1.81
C LYS A 363 7.71 21.69 2.40
N SER A 364 8.73 21.41 1.60
CA SER A 364 9.93 20.69 2.02
C SER A 364 10.89 21.58 2.81
N GLY A 365 11.61 20.99 3.77
CA GLY A 365 12.87 21.53 4.30
C GLY A 365 12.76 22.41 5.53
N ASP A 366 11.91 22.06 6.50
CA ASP A 366 11.89 22.70 7.83
C ASP A 366 11.60 24.21 7.73
N VAL A 367 10.57 24.56 6.96
CA VAL A 367 10.22 25.95 6.61
C VAL A 367 8.83 26.32 7.15
N ASP A 368 8.75 27.47 7.83
CA ASP A 368 7.48 28.09 8.21
C ASP A 368 6.73 28.56 6.95
N TRP A 369 5.45 28.21 6.87
CA TRP A 369 4.56 28.63 5.80
C TRP A 369 3.19 29.08 6.30
N LEU A 370 3.18 30.16 7.09
CA LEU A 370 1.96 30.78 7.58
C LEU A 370 0.85 30.97 6.51
N ALA A 371 1.19 31.41 5.30
CA ALA A 371 0.19 31.59 4.23
C ALA A 371 -0.51 30.28 3.85
N GLY A 372 0.23 29.17 3.75
CA GLY A 372 -0.35 27.84 3.51
C GLY A 372 -1.15 27.35 4.71
N TRP A 373 -0.65 27.60 5.92
CA TRP A 373 -1.36 27.23 7.15
C TRP A 373 -2.70 27.96 7.29
N GLN A 374 -2.77 29.20 6.82
CA GLN A 374 -4.00 29.99 6.74
C GLN A 374 -4.96 29.50 5.67
N ALA A 375 -4.44 29.13 4.50
CA ALA A 375 -5.26 28.69 3.37
C ALA A 375 -5.86 27.29 3.56
N MET A 376 -5.11 26.33 4.12
CA MET A 376 -5.53 24.93 4.23
C MET A 376 -6.35 24.64 5.49
N ASP A 377 -7.17 23.59 5.47
CA ASP A 377 -7.94 23.15 6.64
C ASP A 377 -7.08 22.47 7.71
N ALA A 378 -6.12 21.65 7.29
CA ALA A 378 -5.21 20.91 8.15
C ALA A 378 -3.75 21.28 7.81
N PRO A 379 -3.18 22.34 8.41
CA PRO A 379 -1.79 22.75 8.20
C PRO A 379 -0.79 21.63 8.51
N GLN A 380 0.28 21.58 7.72
CA GLN A 380 1.39 20.65 7.92
C GLN A 380 2.76 21.28 7.62
N VAL A 381 3.81 20.57 8.03
CA VAL A 381 5.22 20.84 7.71
C VAL A 381 5.94 19.53 7.36
N HIS A 382 7.01 19.61 6.57
CA HIS A 382 7.93 18.49 6.34
C HIS A 382 9.27 18.77 7.04
N LEU A 383 9.80 17.79 7.77
CA LEU A 383 10.99 17.94 8.61
C LEU A 383 12.07 16.91 8.27
N TYR A 384 13.29 17.37 8.02
CA TYR A 384 14.42 16.50 7.64
C TYR A 384 15.71 16.79 8.41
N ASP A 385 15.80 17.92 9.13
CA ASP A 385 17.00 18.29 9.89
C ASP A 385 16.99 17.65 11.29
N PHE A 386 17.69 16.50 11.40
CA PHE A 386 17.88 15.75 12.65
C PHE A 386 19.36 15.42 12.90
N ASP A 387 20.25 16.33 12.52
CA ASP A 387 21.72 16.15 12.65
C ASP A 387 22.18 16.04 14.12
N ASP A 388 21.41 16.59 15.06
CA ASP A 388 21.67 16.52 16.51
C ASP A 388 21.24 15.18 17.15
N GLY A 389 20.75 14.23 16.34
CA GLY A 389 20.54 12.84 16.72
C GLY A 389 19.13 12.51 17.25
N ALA A 390 18.88 11.21 17.44
CA ALA A 390 17.54 10.65 17.70
C ALA A 390 16.85 11.23 18.94
N VAL A 391 17.60 11.55 20.01
CA VAL A 391 17.04 12.12 21.25
C VAL A 391 16.61 13.58 21.02
N ALA A 392 17.42 14.38 20.31
CA ALA A 392 17.16 15.79 20.01
C ALA A 392 15.91 15.98 19.14
N ALA A 393 15.60 15.00 18.28
CA ALA A 393 14.46 15.04 17.38
C ALA A 393 13.11 15.29 18.09
N ALA A 394 12.97 14.83 19.34
CA ALA A 394 11.77 15.12 20.14
C ALA A 394 11.52 16.63 20.30
N GLY A 395 12.58 17.40 20.57
CA GLY A 395 12.49 18.85 20.69
C GLY A 395 12.11 19.52 19.37
N VAL A 396 12.75 19.11 18.27
CA VAL A 396 12.45 19.62 16.92
C VAL A 396 10.99 19.41 16.56
N LEU A 397 10.48 18.18 16.73
CA LEU A 397 9.08 17.84 16.43
C LEU A 397 8.12 18.65 17.28
N ALA A 398 8.35 18.68 18.59
CA ALA A 398 7.48 19.39 19.52
C ALA A 398 7.44 20.89 19.24
N ASP A 399 8.58 21.51 18.95
CA ASP A 399 8.66 22.95 18.67
C ASP A 399 7.89 23.32 17.40
N TRP A 400 8.02 22.55 16.32
CA TRP A 400 7.25 22.76 15.09
C TRP A 400 5.74 22.53 15.29
N THR A 401 5.36 21.48 16.02
CA THR A 401 3.95 21.23 16.39
C THR A 401 3.39 22.40 17.20
N ARG A 402 4.12 22.91 18.20
CA ARG A 402 3.70 24.07 19.00
C ARG A 402 3.62 25.36 18.18
N GLN A 403 4.55 25.57 17.25
CA GLN A 403 4.51 26.74 16.38
C GLN A 403 3.24 26.75 15.51
N MET A 404 2.89 25.61 14.89
CA MET A 404 1.65 25.50 14.11
C MET A 404 0.40 25.63 14.99
N TRP A 405 0.42 25.06 16.20
CA TRP A 405 -0.65 25.20 17.19
C TRP A 405 -0.91 26.68 17.52
N ASP A 406 0.14 27.44 17.80
CA ASP A 406 0.03 28.86 18.15
C ASP A 406 -0.36 29.75 16.98
N ALA A 407 0.01 29.36 15.76
CA ALA A 407 -0.30 30.10 14.54
C ALA A 407 -1.78 30.04 14.18
N GLU A 408 -2.38 28.85 14.16
CA GLU A 408 -3.73 28.62 13.63
C GLU A 408 -4.54 27.67 14.52
N ALA A 409 -5.82 27.98 14.73
CA ALA A 409 -6.75 27.14 15.50
C ALA A 409 -7.30 25.98 14.66
N LYS A 410 -6.40 25.16 14.11
CA LYS A 410 -6.68 24.08 13.15
C LYS A 410 -5.95 22.79 13.54
N PRO A 411 -6.34 21.61 12.99
CA PRO A 411 -5.58 20.39 13.19
C PRO A 411 -4.23 20.51 12.50
N ASN A 412 -3.15 20.33 13.26
CA ASN A 412 -1.78 20.40 12.76
C ASN A 412 -1.08 19.04 12.92
N TRP A 413 -0.12 18.80 12.05
CA TRP A 413 0.63 17.54 12.01
C TRP A 413 1.90 17.71 11.15
N VAL A 414 2.78 16.71 11.18
CA VAL A 414 3.99 16.67 10.35
C VAL A 414 3.75 15.68 9.22
N GLY A 415 3.48 16.17 8.02
CA GLY A 415 3.02 15.32 6.93
C GLY A 415 4.11 14.62 6.13
N GLU A 416 5.38 14.89 6.46
CA GLU A 416 6.51 14.06 6.08
C GLU A 416 7.68 14.29 7.03
N PHE A 417 8.36 13.23 7.48
CA PHE A 417 9.62 13.37 8.19
C PHE A 417 10.55 12.16 8.04
N GLY A 418 11.85 12.40 8.22
CA GLY A 418 12.85 11.34 8.30
C GLY A 418 14.22 11.77 7.81
N VAL A 419 15.22 10.93 8.06
CA VAL A 419 16.60 11.10 7.56
C VAL A 419 16.91 10.05 6.50
N THR A 420 17.85 10.34 5.60
CA THR A 420 18.25 9.44 4.49
C THR A 420 19.03 8.18 4.93
N GLY A 421 19.43 8.08 6.20
CA GLY A 421 20.18 6.96 6.76
C GLY A 421 19.37 6.17 7.81
N ASN A 422 19.91 5.03 8.23
CA ASN A 422 19.20 4.10 9.11
C ASN A 422 19.72 4.07 10.54
N GLU A 423 20.83 4.75 10.78
CA GLU A 423 21.58 4.64 12.02
C GLU A 423 20.75 5.07 13.22
N GLN A 424 19.92 6.10 13.06
CA GLN A 424 19.12 6.70 14.13
C GLN A 424 17.82 5.93 14.44
N TYR A 425 17.45 4.93 13.64
CA TYR A 425 16.21 4.17 13.82
C TYR A 425 16.43 2.94 14.71
N PRO A 426 15.40 2.53 15.50
CA PRO A 426 14.04 3.09 15.54
C PRO A 426 13.85 4.30 16.47
N GLU A 427 14.84 4.69 17.28
CA GLU A 427 14.70 5.71 18.33
C GLU A 427 14.29 7.09 17.78
N LEU A 428 14.75 7.47 16.60
CA LEU A 428 14.31 8.70 15.93
C LEU A 428 12.79 8.68 15.69
N PHE A 429 12.27 7.56 15.17
CA PHE A 429 10.86 7.40 14.88
C PHE A 429 10.03 7.39 16.17
N HIS A 430 10.46 6.61 17.16
CA HIS A 430 9.84 6.56 18.48
C HIS A 430 9.70 7.95 19.10
N ASN A 431 10.82 8.69 19.20
CA ASN A 431 10.82 10.02 19.81
C ASN A 431 9.93 11.01 19.03
N ALA A 432 9.91 10.91 17.70
CA ALA A 432 9.09 11.79 16.86
C ALA A 432 7.58 11.60 17.08
N ILE A 433 7.08 10.35 17.09
CA ILE A 433 5.65 10.09 17.23
C ILE A 433 5.11 10.49 18.61
N TRP A 434 5.88 10.24 19.68
CA TRP A 434 5.48 10.58 21.04
C TRP A 434 5.60 12.07 21.34
N ALA A 435 6.66 12.74 20.84
CA ALA A 435 6.81 14.18 20.98
C ALA A 435 5.69 14.95 20.26
N ALA A 436 5.33 14.55 19.04
CA ALA A 436 4.24 15.16 18.29
C ALA A 436 2.89 15.02 19.02
N LEU A 437 2.58 13.82 19.54
CA LEU A 437 1.38 13.59 20.36
C LEU A 437 1.38 14.50 21.61
N GLY A 438 2.48 14.51 22.36
CA GLY A 438 2.63 15.32 23.58
C GLY A 438 2.53 16.83 23.31
N ALA A 439 3.03 17.28 22.16
CA ALA A 439 2.95 18.67 21.72
C ALA A 439 1.56 19.04 21.14
N GLY A 440 0.66 18.08 20.97
CA GLY A 440 -0.73 18.31 20.60
C GLY A 440 -1.03 18.17 19.10
N ALA A 441 -0.20 17.46 18.32
CA ALA A 441 -0.52 17.11 16.95
C ALA A 441 -1.83 16.30 16.87
N GLY A 442 -2.55 16.38 15.76
CA GLY A 442 -3.77 15.59 15.53
C GLY A 442 -3.51 14.18 14.96
N MET A 443 -2.30 13.94 14.47
CA MET A 443 -1.88 12.71 13.81
C MET A 443 -0.38 12.52 14.04
N THR A 444 0.12 11.28 13.90
CA THR A 444 1.55 11.00 13.92
C THR A 444 2.28 11.76 12.80
N PRO A 445 3.58 12.08 12.99
CA PRO A 445 4.44 12.45 11.89
C PRO A 445 4.50 11.33 10.85
N ALA A 446 4.36 11.64 9.56
CA ALA A 446 4.37 10.64 8.50
C ALA A 446 5.81 10.31 8.09
N GLU A 447 6.32 9.17 8.53
CA GLU A 447 7.68 8.71 8.21
C GLU A 447 7.78 8.25 6.76
N TRP A 448 8.83 8.68 6.04
CA TRP A 448 9.03 8.33 4.62
C TRP A 448 10.20 7.37 4.35
N ASN A 449 11.27 7.39 5.16
CA ASN A 449 12.53 6.68 4.89
C ASN A 449 12.41 5.16 5.14
N SER A 450 11.54 4.79 6.07
CA SER A 450 11.22 3.48 6.59
C SER A 450 12.45 2.67 6.94
N GLY A 451 13.35 3.27 7.72
CA GLY A 451 14.65 2.69 8.02
C GLY A 451 15.43 2.30 6.76
N GLY A 452 15.39 3.16 5.73
CA GLY A 452 16.16 3.09 4.49
C GLY A 452 15.68 2.03 3.51
N SER A 453 14.48 1.51 3.74
CA SER A 453 13.81 0.59 2.81
C SER A 453 12.69 1.26 2.00
N PHE A 454 12.44 2.56 2.24
CA PHE A 454 11.43 3.42 1.62
C PHE A 454 10.02 2.81 1.61
N GLY A 455 9.15 3.28 2.50
CA GLY A 455 7.73 2.90 2.65
C GLY A 455 7.46 1.50 3.23
N ARG A 456 8.46 0.82 3.81
CA ARG A 456 8.26 -0.41 4.60
C ARG A 456 8.82 -0.26 5.99
N LEU A 457 7.96 0.16 6.92
CA LEU A 457 8.36 0.32 8.32
C LEU A 457 9.02 -0.96 8.85
N THR A 458 10.11 -0.79 9.61
CA THR A 458 10.74 -1.90 10.32
C THR A 458 9.80 -2.46 11.37
N ASP A 459 9.96 -3.73 11.76
CA ASP A 459 9.08 -4.35 12.78
C ASP A 459 9.11 -3.58 14.10
N ALA A 460 10.26 -3.03 14.49
CA ALA A 460 10.38 -2.18 15.68
C ALA A 460 9.55 -0.89 15.58
N MET A 461 9.47 -0.28 14.39
CA MET A 461 8.63 0.90 14.14
C MET A 461 7.14 0.54 14.12
N LYS A 462 6.78 -0.63 13.58
CA LYS A 462 5.41 -1.14 13.65
C LYS A 462 5.00 -1.41 15.10
N ASP A 463 5.90 -1.98 15.89
CA ASP A 463 5.68 -2.17 17.32
C ASP A 463 5.49 -0.82 18.05
N ASP A 464 6.24 0.22 17.68
CA ASP A 464 6.05 1.58 18.19
C ASP A 464 4.67 2.15 17.84
N LEU A 465 4.22 2.00 16.60
CA LEU A 465 2.88 2.42 16.18
C LEU A 465 1.79 1.65 16.92
N HIS A 466 1.97 0.34 17.12
CA HIS A 466 1.03 -0.48 17.88
C HIS A 466 0.90 0.01 19.32
N ARG A 467 2.03 0.30 19.99
CA ARG A 467 2.02 0.86 21.35
C ARG A 467 1.34 2.23 21.40
N LEU A 468 1.62 3.09 20.43
CA LEU A 468 0.95 4.39 20.33
C LEU A 468 -0.56 4.24 20.09
N ALA A 469 -0.98 3.35 19.20
CA ALA A 469 -2.39 3.07 18.91
C ALA A 469 -3.15 2.64 20.17
N VAL A 470 -2.58 1.73 20.96
CA VAL A 470 -3.13 1.30 22.26
C VAL A 470 -3.22 2.45 23.26
N PHE A 471 -2.30 3.40 23.21
CA PHE A 471 -2.34 4.58 24.06
C PHE A 471 -3.47 5.55 23.66
N VAL A 472 -3.58 5.88 22.38
CA VAL A 472 -4.52 6.92 21.90
C VAL A 472 -5.97 6.46 21.73
N ASP A 473 -6.24 5.15 21.68
CA ASP A 473 -7.59 4.56 21.49
C ASP A 473 -8.67 5.12 22.44
N GLU A 474 -8.27 5.56 23.64
CA GLU A 474 -9.20 6.03 24.67
C GLU A 474 -9.10 7.54 24.98
N ILE A 475 -8.52 8.34 24.07
CA ILE A 475 -8.29 9.78 24.28
C ILE A 475 -9.17 10.61 23.34
N PRO A 476 -10.32 11.15 23.81
CA PRO A 476 -11.20 11.96 22.99
C PRO A 476 -10.71 13.42 22.90
N LEU A 477 -9.54 13.65 22.31
CA LEU A 477 -8.87 14.96 22.24
C LEU A 477 -9.79 16.07 21.71
N ALA A 478 -10.56 15.80 20.64
CA ALA A 478 -11.52 16.74 20.11
C ALA A 478 -12.57 17.16 21.15
N ALA A 479 -13.18 16.20 21.84
CA ALA A 479 -14.21 16.48 22.84
C ALA A 479 -13.65 17.15 24.10
N TRP A 480 -12.44 16.78 24.52
CA TRP A 480 -11.77 17.40 25.68
C TRP A 480 -11.32 18.83 25.42
N ASN A 481 -11.12 19.20 24.15
CA ASN A 481 -10.61 20.49 23.74
C ASN A 481 -9.41 20.97 24.59
N PRO A 482 -8.36 20.15 24.69
CA PRO A 482 -7.27 20.38 25.62
C PRO A 482 -6.41 21.57 25.19
N GLN A 483 -5.69 22.16 26.14
CA GLN A 483 -4.73 23.22 25.92
C GLN A 483 -3.31 22.73 26.24
N PRO A 484 -2.26 23.32 25.63
CA PRO A 484 -0.87 23.07 25.96
C PRO A 484 -0.60 23.16 27.45
N LEU A 485 0.20 22.22 27.96
CA LEU A 485 0.75 22.24 29.31
C LEU A 485 2.19 22.75 29.29
N ASP A 486 2.53 23.52 30.31
CA ASP A 486 3.90 23.91 30.62
C ASP A 486 4.45 22.95 31.68
N ILE A 487 5.42 22.11 31.30
CA ILE A 487 5.94 21.03 32.16
C ILE A 487 7.37 21.34 32.58
N HIS A 488 7.61 21.37 33.89
CA HIS A 488 8.92 21.57 34.49
C HIS A 488 9.31 20.36 35.34
N SER A 489 10.54 19.87 35.17
CA SER A 489 11.08 18.74 35.93
C SER A 489 12.01 19.20 37.05
N SER A 490 12.03 18.45 38.16
CA SER A 490 13.04 18.58 39.21
C SER A 490 14.43 18.11 38.78
N ASP A 491 14.50 17.22 37.79
CA ASP A 491 15.73 16.77 37.14
C ASP A 491 15.93 17.57 35.84
N PRO A 492 17.01 18.36 35.69
CA PRO A 492 17.23 19.19 34.52
C PRO A 492 17.43 18.40 33.22
N ASP A 493 17.74 17.11 33.29
CA ASP A 493 17.88 16.26 32.11
C ASP A 493 16.54 15.67 31.66
N VAL A 494 15.45 15.89 32.39
CA VAL A 494 14.12 15.39 32.02
C VAL A 494 13.26 16.52 31.50
N ARG A 495 12.69 16.35 30.32
CA ARG A 495 11.75 17.28 29.67
C ARG A 495 10.43 16.60 29.37
N GLY A 496 9.39 17.37 29.09
CA GLY A 496 8.11 16.81 28.71
C GLY A 496 7.18 17.79 28.00
N TRP A 497 6.21 17.23 27.30
CA TRP A 497 5.17 17.96 26.57
C TRP A 497 3.82 17.32 26.86
N GLY A 498 2.78 18.13 26.95
CA GLY A 498 1.42 17.61 27.16
C GLY A 498 0.33 18.57 26.76
N VAL A 499 -0.89 18.05 26.76
CA VAL A 499 -2.12 18.80 26.56
C VAL A 499 -3.18 18.31 27.54
N ALA A 500 -3.94 19.22 28.16
CA ALA A 500 -5.06 18.84 29.01
C ALA A 500 -6.20 19.85 28.98
N GLY A 501 -7.40 19.34 29.25
CA GLY A 501 -8.61 20.10 29.52
C GLY A 501 -9.19 19.75 30.90
N PRO A 502 -10.38 20.26 31.23
CA PRO A 502 -11.02 20.02 32.53
C PRO A 502 -11.31 18.54 32.83
N GLU A 503 -11.57 17.74 31.80
CA GLU A 503 -11.95 16.33 31.93
C GLU A 503 -10.76 15.36 31.95
N GLY A 504 -9.62 15.79 31.38
CA GLY A 504 -8.45 14.94 31.23
C GLY A 504 -7.46 15.48 30.20
N GLY A 505 -6.41 14.72 29.98
CA GLY A 505 -5.34 15.05 29.06
C GLY A 505 -4.30 13.94 28.98
N LEU A 506 -3.17 14.29 28.38
CA LEU A 506 -2.01 13.43 28.31
C LEU A 506 -0.73 14.27 28.43
N PHE A 507 0.34 13.61 28.83
CA PHE A 507 1.68 14.16 28.68
C PHE A 507 2.69 13.04 28.46
N TRP A 508 3.81 13.37 27.85
CA TRP A 508 4.94 12.50 27.61
C TRP A 508 6.22 13.17 28.13
N VAL A 509 7.11 12.38 28.73
CA VAL A 509 8.39 12.85 29.25
C VAL A 509 9.54 12.03 28.68
N GLN A 510 10.69 12.67 28.50
CA GLN A 510 11.89 12.09 27.93
C GLN A 510 13.12 12.44 28.77
N ASP A 511 14.02 11.47 28.95
CA ASP A 511 15.40 11.70 29.39
C ASP A 511 16.22 12.26 28.22
N ALA A 512 16.63 13.52 28.33
CA ALA A 512 17.43 14.25 27.37
C ALA A 512 18.94 14.26 27.67
N SER A 513 19.42 13.52 28.69
CA SER A 513 20.83 13.54 29.08
C SER A 513 21.81 13.04 28.02
N LEU A 514 21.33 12.24 27.07
CA LEU A 514 22.10 11.71 25.95
C LEU A 514 21.82 12.45 24.64
N GLU A 515 21.22 13.65 24.70
CA GLU A 515 21.03 14.51 23.54
C GLU A 515 22.38 14.87 22.87
N GLY A 516 22.42 14.85 21.53
CA GLY A 516 23.64 15.08 20.75
C GLY A 516 24.64 13.91 20.75
N ARG A 517 24.33 12.79 21.43
CA ARG A 517 25.21 11.61 21.45
C ARG A 517 24.92 10.66 20.27
N PRO A 518 25.94 9.95 19.75
CA PRO A 518 25.73 8.90 18.77
C PRO A 518 24.78 7.81 19.29
N ILE A 519 23.97 7.23 18.40
CA ILE A 519 22.93 6.26 18.76
C ILE A 519 23.46 5.03 19.50
N ALA A 520 24.68 4.57 19.20
CA ALA A 520 25.31 3.45 19.89
C ALA A 520 25.58 3.75 21.38
N GLU A 521 25.86 5.01 21.70
CA GLU A 521 26.05 5.47 23.07
C GLU A 521 24.70 5.65 23.76
N VAL A 522 23.70 6.22 23.07
CA VAL A 522 22.32 6.26 23.57
C VAL A 522 21.88 4.86 24.04
N ARG A 523 22.03 3.84 23.18
CA ARG A 523 21.66 2.45 23.48
C ARG A 523 22.42 1.81 24.63
N SER A 524 23.68 2.18 24.86
CA SER A 524 24.55 1.52 25.84
C SER A 524 24.69 2.28 27.17
N GLU A 525 24.39 3.57 27.17
CA GLU A 525 24.55 4.47 28.32
C GLU A 525 23.22 4.93 28.93
N THR A 526 22.07 4.56 28.36
CA THR A 526 20.76 4.86 28.97
C THR A 526 20.64 4.20 30.35
N VAL A 527 20.17 4.96 31.34
CA VAL A 527 20.06 4.54 32.73
C VAL A 527 18.68 4.86 33.31
N ALA A 528 18.22 4.02 34.23
CA ALA A 528 16.95 4.27 34.92
C ALA A 528 17.02 5.55 35.78
N ARG A 529 16.01 6.41 35.62
CA ARG A 529 15.74 7.64 36.37
C ARG A 529 14.71 7.34 37.46
N ALA A 530 14.96 7.77 38.69
CA ALA A 530 14.05 7.59 39.81
C ALA A 530 13.98 8.85 40.68
N GLY A 531 12.82 9.09 41.31
CA GLY A 531 12.61 10.24 42.20
C GLY A 531 12.48 11.58 41.48
N VAL A 532 12.11 11.56 40.20
CA VAL A 532 11.83 12.76 39.40
C VAL A 532 10.43 13.26 39.73
N GLN A 533 10.29 14.57 39.96
CA GLN A 533 9.03 15.23 40.21
C GLN A 533 8.76 16.26 39.10
N LEU A 534 7.56 16.25 38.54
CA LEU A 534 7.08 17.26 37.61
C LEU A 534 6.26 18.32 38.32
N THR A 535 6.38 19.54 37.84
CA THR A 535 5.53 20.69 38.12
C THR A 535 4.85 21.08 36.82
N ILE A 536 3.53 20.94 36.74
CA ILE A 536 2.73 21.08 35.51
C ILE A 536 1.80 22.28 35.65
N ASP A 537 2.03 23.31 34.84
CA ASP A 537 1.18 24.48 34.71
C ASP A 537 0.14 24.27 33.59
N GLY A 538 -1.06 24.87 33.75
CA GLY A 538 -2.18 24.75 32.81
C GLY A 538 -3.23 23.67 33.16
N MET A 539 -2.97 22.83 34.17
CA MET A 539 -3.93 21.87 34.69
C MET A 539 -5.09 22.56 35.42
N ALA A 540 -6.33 22.15 35.15
CA ALA A 540 -7.49 22.64 35.90
C ALA A 540 -7.46 22.16 37.37
N GLY A 541 -8.11 22.91 38.27
CA GLY A 541 -8.22 22.51 39.67
C GLY A 541 -9.11 21.27 39.82
N GLY A 542 -8.61 20.22 40.47
CA GLY A 542 -9.33 18.96 40.57
C GLY A 542 -8.50 17.80 41.15
N SER A 543 -9.13 16.63 41.21
CA SER A 543 -8.45 15.36 41.52
C SER A 543 -8.38 14.53 40.25
N TYR A 544 -7.19 14.02 39.95
CA TYR A 544 -6.88 13.29 38.73
C TYR A 544 -6.31 11.91 39.08
N ALA A 545 -6.69 10.91 38.30
CA ALA A 545 -5.94 9.68 38.17
C ALA A 545 -4.92 9.87 37.04
N VAL A 546 -3.64 9.76 37.38
CA VAL A 546 -2.54 9.82 36.42
C VAL A 546 -2.01 8.40 36.23
N THR A 547 -2.24 7.82 35.06
CA THR A 547 -1.85 6.45 34.72
C THR A 547 -0.63 6.49 33.81
N SER A 548 0.49 5.94 34.25
CA SER A 548 1.72 5.88 33.46
C SER A 548 1.66 4.73 32.44
N TYR A 549 2.33 4.93 31.32
CA TYR A 549 2.42 3.98 30.21
C TYR A 549 3.86 3.89 29.73
N ASP A 550 4.45 2.70 29.85
CA ASP A 550 5.78 2.41 29.31
C ASP A 550 5.68 2.35 27.78
N THR A 551 6.26 3.34 27.12
CA THR A 551 6.19 3.58 25.67
C THR A 551 6.97 2.56 24.85
N TRP A 552 7.91 1.83 25.47
CA TRP A 552 8.70 0.78 24.82
C TRP A 552 8.14 -0.62 25.08
N GLN A 553 7.52 -0.85 26.24
CA GLN A 553 6.93 -2.14 26.59
C GLN A 553 5.44 -2.23 26.26
N GLY A 554 4.78 -1.10 26.04
CA GLY A 554 3.36 -1.05 25.70
C GLY A 554 2.44 -1.35 26.87
N ARG A 555 2.86 -1.03 28.11
CA ARG A 555 2.20 -1.47 29.34
C ARG A 555 1.82 -0.29 30.23
N TYR A 556 0.57 -0.27 30.68
CA TYR A 556 0.12 0.62 31.76
C TYR A 556 0.65 0.17 33.14
N LEU A 557 1.01 1.16 33.96
CA LEU A 557 1.29 1.01 35.39
C LEU A 557 0.07 1.42 36.22
N ASP A 558 0.11 1.10 37.51
CA ASP A 558 -0.98 1.47 38.43
C ASP A 558 -1.13 3.00 38.50
N PRO A 559 -2.37 3.52 38.47
CA PRO A 559 -2.61 4.96 38.49
C PRO A 559 -2.24 5.57 39.86
N ILE A 560 -1.66 6.76 39.83
CA ILE A 560 -1.44 7.59 41.01
C ILE A 560 -2.51 8.69 41.10
N SER A 561 -2.96 8.99 42.31
CA SER A 561 -3.92 10.06 42.55
C SER A 561 -3.19 11.39 42.76
N VAL A 562 -3.50 12.38 41.94
CA VAL A 562 -2.90 13.72 41.98
C VAL A 562 -3.99 14.75 42.26
N ALA A 563 -3.75 15.66 43.20
CA ALA A 563 -4.66 16.76 43.50
C ALA A 563 -4.03 18.09 43.05
N CYS A 564 -4.63 18.70 42.03
CA CYS A 564 -4.21 20.01 41.51
C CYS A 564 -5.08 21.11 42.12
N ALA A 565 -4.45 22.12 42.73
CA ALA A 565 -5.17 23.31 43.17
C ALA A 565 -5.43 24.23 41.96
N ALA A 566 -6.58 24.93 41.96
CA ALA A 566 -6.85 25.91 40.93
C ALA A 566 -5.79 27.02 40.93
N ASP A 567 -5.35 27.44 39.74
CA ASP A 567 -4.37 28.50 39.53
C ASP A 567 -3.01 28.27 40.24
N GLN A 568 -2.64 27.01 40.47
CA GLN A 568 -1.33 26.61 40.99
C GLN A 568 -0.76 25.48 40.13
N PRO A 569 0.58 25.41 39.99
CA PRO A 569 1.21 24.28 39.33
C PRO A 569 0.84 22.95 40.01
N CYS A 570 0.52 21.94 39.22
CA CYS A 570 0.23 20.61 39.71
C CYS A 570 1.50 19.77 39.83
N VAL A 571 1.67 19.09 40.97
CA VAL A 571 2.88 18.31 41.25
C VAL A 571 2.62 16.83 41.03
N VAL A 572 3.43 16.18 40.19
CA VAL A 572 3.33 14.76 39.85
C VAL A 572 4.66 14.07 40.10
N ASP A 573 4.69 13.06 40.96
CA ASP A 573 5.86 12.22 41.15
C ASP A 573 5.90 11.13 40.07
N LEU A 574 7.02 11.02 39.36
CA LEU A 574 7.19 10.02 38.31
C LEU A 574 7.63 8.67 38.89
N PRO A 575 7.09 7.55 38.39
CA PRO A 575 7.71 6.25 38.62
C PRO A 575 9.09 6.16 37.97
N GLU A 576 9.84 5.11 38.29
CA GLU A 576 11.12 4.84 37.65
C GLU A 576 10.91 4.57 36.15
N PHE A 577 11.73 5.20 35.29
CA PHE A 577 11.70 5.03 33.84
C PHE A 577 13.11 5.10 33.26
N THR A 578 13.32 4.60 32.04
CA THR A 578 14.67 4.44 31.46
C THR A 578 14.97 5.45 30.37
N ALA A 579 14.09 5.61 29.38
CA ALA A 579 14.28 6.55 28.28
C ALA A 579 13.20 7.63 28.31
N ASP A 580 11.95 7.22 28.40
CA ASP A 580 10.79 8.08 28.31
C ASP A 580 9.56 7.37 28.89
N MET A 581 8.46 8.11 29.04
CA MET A 581 7.20 7.57 29.55
C MET A 581 6.02 8.46 29.17
N ALA A 582 4.87 7.86 28.83
CA ALA A 582 3.63 8.56 28.55
C ALA A 582 2.65 8.44 29.71
N PHE A 583 1.70 9.37 29.81
CA PHE A 583 0.74 9.42 30.90
C PHE A 583 -0.65 9.81 30.42
N HIS A 584 -1.65 9.05 30.86
CA HIS A 584 -3.04 9.46 30.81
C HIS A 584 -3.40 10.23 32.07
N VAL A 585 -4.11 11.34 31.88
CA VAL A 585 -4.66 12.15 32.94
C VAL A 585 -6.17 12.11 32.83
N ARG A 586 -6.85 11.57 33.84
CA ARG A 586 -8.32 11.53 33.87
C ARG A 586 -8.83 12.18 35.14
N SER A 587 -9.76 13.13 35.00
CA SER A 587 -10.43 13.73 36.14
C SER A 587 -11.27 12.68 36.87
N ALA A 588 -11.22 12.68 38.21
CA ALA A 588 -12.02 11.79 39.05
C ALA A 588 -13.54 12.01 38.91
N THR A 589 -13.95 13.12 38.30
CA THR A 589 -15.36 13.42 37.97
C THR A 589 -15.74 13.09 36.53
N CYS A 590 -14.80 12.65 35.69
CA CYS A 590 -15.05 12.24 34.30
C CYS A 590 -15.69 10.83 34.24
N CYS A 591 -16.36 10.55 33.12
CA CYS A 591 -17.46 9.59 32.91
C CYS A 591 -17.24 8.12 33.32
N LYS A 592 -18.38 7.43 33.52
CA LYS A 592 -18.61 6.07 34.04
C LYS A 592 -17.72 4.96 33.44
N GLU A 593 -17.38 3.99 34.29
CA GLU A 593 -16.70 2.71 33.99
C GLU A 593 -17.28 1.95 32.77
N ARG A 594 -16.39 1.28 32.02
CA ARG A 594 -16.65 0.45 30.83
C ARG A 594 -17.73 -0.63 31.04
N PRO A 595 -18.54 -0.97 30.02
CA PRO A 595 -18.98 -2.34 29.78
C PRO A 595 -17.77 -3.18 29.33
N THR A 596 -17.51 -4.28 30.02
CA THR A 596 -16.46 -5.26 29.68
C THR A 596 -16.85 -6.04 28.42
N GLY A 597 -16.02 -6.00 27.37
CA GLY A 597 -16.38 -6.63 26.10
C GLY A 597 -15.25 -6.88 25.10
N TYR A 598 -14.04 -7.23 25.54
CA TYR A 598 -13.08 -7.93 24.68
C TYR A 598 -12.43 -9.05 25.49
N GLY A 599 -12.72 -10.29 25.10
CA GLY A 599 -12.08 -11.48 25.66
C GLY A 599 -10.65 -11.61 25.12
N PRO A 600 -9.75 -12.27 25.87
CA PRO A 600 -8.39 -12.49 25.41
C PRO A 600 -8.38 -13.38 24.17
N THR A 601 -7.71 -12.93 23.11
CA THR A 601 -7.26 -13.73 21.98
C THR A 601 -6.40 -14.90 22.52
N PRO A 602 -6.53 -16.14 22.00
CA PRO A 602 -5.86 -17.29 22.58
C PRO A 602 -4.35 -17.25 22.35
N SER A 603 -3.58 -17.55 23.39
CA SER A 603 -2.13 -17.76 23.30
C SER A 603 -1.79 -19.00 22.45
N PRO A 604 -0.65 -19.02 21.73
CA PRO A 604 -0.24 -20.19 20.96
C PRO A 604 0.09 -21.36 21.90
N GLN A 605 -0.46 -22.54 21.62
CA GLN A 605 -0.05 -23.78 22.30
C GLN A 605 1.27 -24.32 21.72
N PRO A 606 2.09 -25.02 22.53
CA PRO A 606 3.33 -25.63 22.06
C PRO A 606 3.04 -26.85 21.18
N ALA A 607 3.79 -26.98 20.08
CA ALA A 607 3.72 -28.09 19.15
C ALA A 607 3.97 -29.45 19.82
N VAL A 608 3.11 -30.42 19.51
CA VAL A 608 3.26 -31.84 19.88
C VAL A 608 3.96 -32.54 18.71
N ALA A 609 5.07 -33.21 18.99
CA ALA A 609 5.79 -34.02 18.01
C ALA A 609 5.13 -35.40 17.82
N GLY A 610 4.93 -35.80 16.56
CA GLY A 610 4.71 -37.20 16.18
C GLY A 610 3.64 -37.44 15.11
N SER A 611 3.94 -37.17 13.85
CA SER A 611 3.29 -37.78 12.67
C SER A 611 4.29 -37.79 11.51
N GLU A 612 4.07 -38.65 10.52
CA GLU A 612 4.87 -38.74 9.29
C GLU A 612 5.02 -37.36 8.62
N PRO A 613 6.13 -37.09 7.89
CA PRO A 613 6.35 -35.76 7.35
C PRO A 613 5.25 -35.42 6.33
N PRO A 614 4.61 -34.24 6.45
CA PRO A 614 3.64 -33.79 5.47
C PRO A 614 4.30 -33.65 4.08
N LEU A 615 3.50 -33.79 3.01
CA LEU A 615 3.92 -33.57 1.63
C LEU A 615 4.74 -32.28 1.52
N SER A 616 6.02 -32.36 1.14
CA SER A 616 6.85 -31.14 1.01
C SER A 616 6.68 -30.47 -0.37
N VAL A 617 6.72 -29.15 -0.40
CA VAL A 617 6.53 -28.35 -1.61
C VAL A 617 7.70 -27.38 -1.79
N SER A 618 8.40 -27.56 -2.92
CA SER A 618 9.51 -26.72 -3.37
C SER A 618 9.08 -25.97 -4.62
N ILE A 619 9.56 -24.75 -4.82
CA ILE A 619 9.24 -23.98 -6.02
C ILE A 619 10.44 -23.24 -6.59
N TRP A 620 10.66 -23.36 -7.89
CA TRP A 620 11.63 -22.54 -8.60
C TRP A 620 11.07 -21.16 -8.92
N ALA A 621 11.84 -20.12 -8.58
CA ALA A 621 11.48 -18.73 -8.71
C ALA A 621 12.46 -18.01 -9.65
N PRO A 622 12.19 -17.99 -10.98
CA PRO A 622 13.14 -17.49 -11.95
C PRO A 622 13.25 -15.96 -11.99
N VAL A 623 12.12 -15.28 -11.88
CA VAL A 623 12.07 -13.82 -11.86
C VAL A 623 12.13 -13.32 -10.42
N ALA A 624 11.44 -14.01 -9.50
CA ALA A 624 11.23 -13.58 -8.12
C ALA A 624 10.82 -12.10 -8.03
N GLY A 625 10.03 -11.68 -9.02
CA GLY A 625 9.49 -10.35 -9.12
C GLY A 625 8.46 -10.11 -8.04
N PHE A 626 7.87 -8.93 -8.10
CA PHE A 626 6.99 -8.48 -7.05
C PHE A 626 5.77 -9.44 -6.82
N LEU A 627 5.10 -9.87 -7.89
CA LEU A 627 3.95 -10.80 -7.79
C LEU A 627 4.37 -12.19 -7.26
N GLU A 628 5.53 -12.67 -7.68
CA GLU A 628 6.11 -13.92 -7.21
C GLU A 628 6.42 -13.89 -5.71
N GLN A 629 6.93 -12.77 -5.18
CA GLN A 629 7.15 -12.57 -3.74
C GLN A 629 5.84 -12.60 -2.94
N GLN A 630 4.78 -11.98 -3.46
CA GLN A 630 3.46 -12.03 -2.84
C GLN A 630 2.90 -13.46 -2.83
N THR A 631 3.04 -14.19 -3.93
CA THR A 631 2.65 -15.60 -3.99
C THR A 631 3.44 -16.46 -2.99
N LEU A 632 4.76 -16.22 -2.82
CA LEU A 632 5.58 -16.89 -1.80
C LEU A 632 5.04 -16.63 -0.39
N GLN A 633 4.70 -15.37 -0.07
CA GLN A 633 4.21 -14.99 1.25
C GLN A 633 2.81 -15.54 1.54
N GLN A 634 1.87 -15.40 0.59
CA GLN A 634 0.47 -15.83 0.76
C GLN A 634 0.30 -17.34 0.87
N ASN A 635 1.30 -18.09 0.39
CA ASN A 635 1.27 -19.55 0.36
C ASN A 635 2.44 -20.15 1.15
N ALA A 636 3.01 -19.36 2.08
CA ALA A 636 4.08 -19.78 2.99
C ALA A 636 3.66 -20.95 3.90
N ASP A 637 2.36 -21.10 4.16
CA ASP A 637 1.81 -22.21 4.92
C ASP A 637 1.81 -23.54 4.14
N VAL A 638 1.89 -23.49 2.80
CA VAL A 638 1.99 -24.68 1.94
C VAL A 638 3.34 -24.85 1.26
N LEU A 639 4.20 -23.84 1.23
CA LEU A 639 5.56 -23.91 0.70
C LEU A 639 6.57 -24.28 1.81
N ASP A 640 7.56 -25.09 1.48
CA ASP A 640 8.64 -25.47 2.41
C ASP A 640 10.02 -25.02 1.92
N GLU A 641 10.17 -24.81 0.60
CA GLU A 641 11.43 -24.41 -0.02
C GLU A 641 11.23 -23.53 -1.26
N VAL A 642 12.14 -22.57 -1.44
CA VAL A 642 12.26 -21.78 -2.66
C VAL A 642 13.65 -21.91 -3.30
N ASN A 643 13.68 -22.11 -4.62
CA ASN A 643 14.90 -22.19 -5.42
C ASN A 643 14.97 -20.98 -6.36
N PHE A 644 15.67 -19.91 -5.95
CA PHE A 644 15.86 -18.72 -6.79
C PHE A 644 16.82 -19.01 -7.95
N PHE A 645 16.41 -18.69 -9.18
CA PHE A 645 17.14 -19.01 -10.41
C PHE A 645 18.09 -17.87 -10.84
N TRP A 646 18.99 -17.45 -9.95
CA TRP A 646 19.79 -16.23 -10.13
C TRP A 646 21.26 -16.47 -10.50
N TYR A 647 21.73 -17.71 -10.43
CA TYR A 647 23.15 -18.03 -10.58
C TYR A 647 23.40 -18.86 -11.82
N THR A 648 24.54 -18.63 -12.46
CA THR A 648 24.92 -19.30 -13.70
C THR A 648 26.38 -19.74 -13.64
N LEU A 649 26.69 -20.94 -14.14
CA LEU A 649 28.05 -21.37 -14.41
C LEU A 649 28.62 -20.59 -15.60
N GLY A 650 29.59 -19.74 -15.30
CA GLY A 650 30.35 -18.95 -16.26
C GLY A 650 31.23 -19.80 -17.16
N ALA A 651 31.67 -19.22 -18.28
CA ALA A 651 32.51 -19.94 -19.26
C ALA A 651 33.93 -20.23 -18.76
N ASP A 652 34.39 -19.53 -17.71
CA ASP A 652 35.67 -19.75 -17.05
C ASP A 652 35.59 -20.77 -15.89
N GLY A 653 34.39 -21.26 -15.59
CA GLY A 653 34.11 -22.18 -14.49
C GLY A 653 33.77 -21.49 -13.16
N GLY A 654 33.70 -20.16 -13.12
CA GLY A 654 33.20 -19.41 -11.96
C GLY A 654 31.68 -19.32 -11.92
N ILE A 655 31.14 -18.74 -10.84
CA ILE A 655 29.71 -18.46 -10.70
C ILE A 655 29.44 -17.01 -11.10
N GLU A 656 28.60 -16.84 -12.12
CA GLU A 656 28.03 -15.56 -12.55
C GLU A 656 26.65 -15.36 -11.91
N GLY A 657 26.23 -14.10 -11.76
CA GLY A 657 24.96 -13.75 -11.15
C GLY A 657 25.11 -13.21 -9.73
N GLY A 658 23.99 -13.12 -9.02
CA GLY A 658 23.90 -12.49 -7.71
C GLY A 658 22.46 -12.40 -7.26
N ILE A 659 22.22 -12.02 -6.00
CA ILE A 659 20.88 -11.75 -5.50
C ILE A 659 20.20 -10.69 -6.38
N MET A 660 19.22 -11.10 -7.19
CA MET A 660 18.49 -10.20 -8.09
C MET A 660 17.35 -9.49 -7.39
N ALA A 661 16.80 -10.11 -6.33
CA ALA A 661 15.75 -9.52 -5.49
C ALA A 661 16.03 -9.86 -4.02
N ALA A 662 16.76 -9.00 -3.31
CA ALA A 662 17.10 -9.20 -1.89
C ALA A 662 15.85 -9.36 -1.01
N GLU A 663 14.76 -8.71 -1.42
CA GLU A 663 13.48 -8.83 -0.73
C GLU A 663 12.89 -10.24 -0.82
N ALA A 664 13.00 -10.92 -1.95
CA ALA A 664 12.50 -12.29 -2.09
C ALA A 664 13.22 -13.24 -1.10
N VAL A 665 14.52 -13.04 -0.88
CA VAL A 665 15.28 -13.78 0.15
C VAL A 665 14.73 -13.49 1.55
N ARG A 666 14.42 -12.22 1.85
CA ARG A 666 13.87 -11.82 3.15
C ARG A 666 12.47 -12.40 3.39
N VAL A 667 11.59 -12.32 2.40
CA VAL A 667 10.23 -12.90 2.43
C VAL A 667 10.32 -14.40 2.70
N ALA A 668 11.16 -15.11 1.96
CA ALA A 668 11.34 -16.55 2.13
C ALA A 668 11.85 -16.89 3.55
N ARG A 669 12.84 -16.15 4.08
CA ARG A 669 13.31 -16.36 5.47
C ARG A 669 12.23 -16.07 6.50
N ALA A 670 11.48 -14.98 6.35
CA ALA A 670 10.42 -14.59 7.28
C ALA A 670 9.27 -15.61 7.30
N ALA A 671 8.98 -16.18 6.12
CA ALA A 671 8.03 -17.28 5.95
C ALA A 671 8.55 -18.64 6.48
N GLY A 672 9.81 -18.72 6.93
CA GLY A 672 10.41 -19.97 7.39
C GLY A 672 10.74 -20.96 6.27
N LEU A 673 10.78 -20.50 5.02
CA LEU A 673 11.12 -21.33 3.86
C LEU A 673 12.62 -21.60 3.84
N ARG A 674 13.00 -22.81 3.42
CA ARG A 674 14.39 -23.10 3.05
C ARG A 674 14.75 -22.35 1.77
N ILE A 675 15.94 -21.77 1.73
CA ILE A 675 16.45 -21.02 0.58
C ILE A 675 17.61 -21.78 -0.03
N VAL A 676 17.34 -22.42 -1.18
CA VAL A 676 18.26 -23.33 -1.87
C VAL A 676 18.37 -22.86 -3.32
N PRO A 677 19.07 -21.75 -3.63
CA PRO A 677 19.06 -21.16 -4.96
C PRO A 677 19.74 -22.06 -6.00
N SER A 678 19.32 -21.93 -7.25
CA SER A 678 19.79 -22.77 -8.36
C SER A 678 20.97 -22.14 -9.08
N ILE A 679 21.98 -22.95 -9.40
CA ILE A 679 23.05 -22.62 -10.34
C ILE A 679 22.81 -23.40 -11.63
N VAL A 680 22.70 -22.69 -12.76
CA VAL A 680 22.44 -23.31 -14.06
C VAL A 680 23.64 -23.22 -14.99
N ASN A 681 23.82 -24.14 -15.93
CA ASN A 681 24.87 -23.98 -16.94
C ASN A 681 24.48 -22.93 -17.98
N GLY A 682 25.31 -21.89 -18.17
CA GLY A 682 24.94 -20.73 -18.99
C GLY A 682 24.57 -21.08 -20.43
N GLY A 683 23.33 -20.75 -20.82
CA GLY A 683 22.76 -21.13 -22.12
C GLY A 683 22.51 -22.62 -22.30
N PHE A 684 22.48 -23.38 -21.20
CA PHE A 684 22.47 -24.84 -21.15
C PHE A 684 23.57 -25.49 -21.99
N ASP A 685 24.74 -24.83 -22.03
CA ASP A 685 25.90 -25.31 -22.77
C ASP A 685 26.60 -26.44 -22.00
N ALA A 686 26.56 -27.64 -22.57
CA ALA A 686 27.19 -28.84 -22.03
C ALA A 686 28.71 -28.66 -21.80
N GLN A 687 29.37 -27.91 -22.69
CA GLN A 687 30.83 -27.78 -22.67
C GLN A 687 31.32 -27.04 -21.43
N ARG A 688 30.54 -26.09 -20.91
CA ARG A 688 30.87 -25.38 -19.66
C ARG A 688 30.98 -26.34 -18.49
N VAL A 689 30.06 -27.31 -18.41
CA VAL A 689 30.10 -28.34 -17.37
C VAL A 689 31.30 -29.26 -17.61
N SER A 690 31.51 -29.73 -18.85
CA SER A 690 32.65 -30.57 -19.22
C SER A 690 34.00 -29.97 -18.81
N ASP A 691 34.18 -28.66 -19.04
CA ASP A 691 35.43 -27.94 -18.77
C ASP A 691 35.75 -27.80 -17.28
N VAL A 692 34.73 -27.88 -16.42
CA VAL A 692 34.87 -27.83 -14.97
C VAL A 692 35.02 -29.23 -14.39
N VAL A 693 34.11 -30.15 -14.71
CA VAL A 693 34.05 -31.45 -14.02
C VAL A 693 35.20 -32.38 -14.39
N ASN A 694 35.80 -32.24 -15.58
CA ASN A 694 36.90 -33.09 -16.02
C ASN A 694 38.29 -32.62 -15.57
N ASP A 695 38.44 -31.39 -15.10
CA ASP A 695 39.69 -30.87 -14.56
C ASP A 695 39.62 -30.85 -13.02
N PRO A 696 40.39 -31.69 -12.30
CA PRO A 696 40.35 -31.75 -10.84
C PRO A 696 40.61 -30.42 -10.14
N ALA A 697 41.44 -29.54 -10.71
CA ALA A 697 41.73 -28.24 -10.11
C ALA A 697 40.56 -27.27 -10.30
N ARG A 698 39.94 -27.27 -11.49
CA ARG A 698 38.75 -26.43 -11.76
C ARG A 698 37.54 -26.92 -10.99
N ARG A 699 37.32 -28.23 -10.91
CA ARG A 699 36.25 -28.84 -10.10
C ARG A 699 36.38 -28.45 -8.63
N ALA A 700 37.58 -28.57 -8.06
CA ALA A 700 37.83 -28.17 -6.68
C ALA A 700 37.63 -26.66 -6.45
N GLN A 701 38.02 -25.81 -7.41
CA GLN A 701 37.78 -24.38 -7.33
C GLN A 701 36.29 -24.05 -7.39
N HIS A 702 35.56 -24.65 -8.32
CA HIS A 702 34.11 -24.44 -8.45
C HIS A 702 33.36 -24.88 -7.18
N ILE A 703 33.74 -26.02 -6.59
CA ILE A 703 33.21 -26.43 -5.27
C ILE A 703 33.48 -25.36 -4.20
N ALA A 704 34.69 -24.80 -4.17
CA ALA A 704 35.03 -23.75 -3.22
C ALA A 704 34.22 -22.46 -3.45
N ASP A 705 33.95 -22.11 -4.70
CA ASP A 705 33.15 -20.94 -5.08
C ASP A 705 31.67 -21.14 -4.69
N ILE A 706 31.12 -22.35 -4.85
CA ILE A 706 29.77 -22.70 -4.38
C ILE A 706 29.69 -22.62 -2.86
N LEU A 707 30.67 -23.15 -2.13
CA LEU A 707 30.70 -23.04 -0.66
C LEU A 707 30.76 -21.58 -0.21
N ALA A 708 31.57 -20.76 -0.87
CA ALA A 708 31.63 -19.33 -0.60
C ALA A 708 30.27 -18.67 -0.83
N LEU A 709 29.62 -18.96 -1.97
CA LEU A 709 28.28 -18.44 -2.27
C LEU A 709 27.25 -18.79 -1.19
N VAL A 710 27.21 -20.05 -0.76
CA VAL A 710 26.28 -20.53 0.28
C VAL A 710 26.55 -19.86 1.63
N ARG A 711 27.82 -19.70 2.02
CA ARG A 711 28.22 -19.03 3.27
C ARG A 711 27.93 -17.53 3.25
N ASP A 712 28.34 -16.85 2.19
CA ASP A 712 28.30 -15.39 2.09
C ASP A 712 26.87 -14.86 2.07
N ASN A 713 25.91 -15.68 1.62
CA ASN A 713 24.49 -15.33 1.56
C ASN A 713 23.63 -16.12 2.58
N ASP A 714 24.27 -16.92 3.43
CA ASP A 714 23.65 -17.78 4.43
C ASP A 714 22.51 -18.67 3.87
N TYR A 715 22.69 -19.26 2.70
CA TYR A 715 21.69 -20.16 2.12
C TYR A 715 21.62 -21.48 2.90
N ASP A 716 20.46 -22.13 2.91
CA ASP A 716 20.28 -23.44 3.54
C ASP A 716 20.97 -24.55 2.74
N GLY A 717 21.17 -24.32 1.44
CA GLY A 717 21.87 -25.20 0.54
C GLY A 717 22.05 -24.58 -0.84
N ILE A 718 22.36 -25.42 -1.82
CA ILE A 718 22.38 -25.04 -3.24
C ILE A 718 21.67 -26.09 -4.08
N ASP A 719 21.01 -25.65 -5.15
CA ASP A 719 20.42 -26.51 -6.17
C ASP A 719 21.32 -26.49 -7.43
N ILE A 720 21.73 -27.66 -7.91
CA ILE A 720 22.51 -27.77 -9.15
C ILE A 720 21.57 -28.16 -10.29
N ASP A 721 21.35 -27.23 -11.21
CA ASP A 721 20.51 -27.41 -12.38
C ASP A 721 21.35 -27.36 -13.66
N TYR A 722 22.22 -28.36 -13.79
CA TYR A 722 23.11 -28.51 -14.95
C TYR A 722 22.49 -29.47 -15.95
N GLU A 723 22.03 -28.90 -17.06
CA GLU A 723 21.26 -29.59 -18.08
C GLU A 723 22.04 -29.77 -19.39
N SER A 724 21.46 -30.57 -20.30
CA SER A 724 22.02 -30.84 -21.63
C SER A 724 23.44 -31.43 -21.61
N LEU A 725 23.81 -32.11 -20.53
CA LEU A 725 25.13 -32.66 -20.28
C LEU A 725 25.61 -33.65 -21.36
N ASN A 726 26.93 -33.76 -21.50
CA ASN A 726 27.55 -34.73 -22.40
C ASN A 726 27.63 -36.11 -21.72
N PRO A 727 27.12 -37.20 -22.33
CA PRO A 727 27.17 -38.55 -21.74
C PRO A 727 28.58 -39.02 -21.38
N ALA A 728 29.61 -38.51 -22.06
CA ALA A 728 31.00 -38.82 -21.76
C ALA A 728 31.44 -38.32 -20.37
N ASP A 729 30.76 -37.31 -19.82
CA ASP A 729 31.09 -36.70 -18.53
C ASP A 729 30.34 -37.34 -17.37
N ARG A 730 29.53 -38.38 -17.60
CA ARG A 730 28.66 -39.01 -16.58
C ARG A 730 29.40 -39.29 -15.26
N ASP A 731 30.56 -39.92 -15.34
CA ASP A 731 31.35 -40.27 -14.15
C ASP A 731 31.98 -39.06 -13.47
N ALA A 732 32.42 -38.07 -14.26
CA ALA A 732 33.04 -36.85 -13.76
C ALA A 732 32.02 -35.90 -13.11
N PHE A 733 30.83 -35.79 -13.70
CA PHE A 733 29.70 -35.06 -13.13
C PHE A 733 29.21 -35.72 -11.83
N SER A 734 29.09 -37.06 -11.82
CA SER A 734 28.74 -37.78 -10.58
C SER A 734 29.78 -37.56 -9.48
N LEU A 735 31.07 -37.59 -9.82
CA LEU A 735 32.14 -37.29 -8.86
C LEU A 735 32.08 -35.84 -8.35
N PHE A 736 31.78 -34.86 -9.21
CA PHE A 736 31.57 -33.48 -8.80
C PHE A 736 30.45 -33.36 -7.77
N ILE A 737 29.30 -34.00 -8.00
CA ILE A 737 28.16 -33.97 -7.08
C ILE A 737 28.49 -34.67 -5.76
N GLU A 738 29.21 -35.81 -5.79
CA GLU A 738 29.68 -36.49 -4.57
C GLU A 738 30.65 -35.63 -3.74
N GLU A 739 31.62 -34.98 -4.40
CA GLU A 739 32.59 -34.09 -3.73
C GLU A 739 31.91 -32.83 -3.18
N LEU A 740 30.95 -32.25 -3.92
CA LEU A 740 30.17 -31.08 -3.48
C LEU A 740 29.26 -31.42 -2.31
N ALA A 741 28.55 -32.56 -2.35
CA ALA A 741 27.70 -33.03 -1.26
C ALA A 741 28.50 -33.18 0.03
N ALA A 742 29.64 -33.89 -0.04
CA ALA A 742 30.51 -34.08 1.12
C ALA A 742 31.00 -32.74 1.71
N ALA A 743 31.25 -31.74 0.86
CA ALA A 743 31.70 -30.42 1.29
C ALA A 743 30.58 -29.59 1.95
N LEU A 744 29.36 -29.57 1.37
CA LEU A 744 28.21 -28.87 1.95
C LEU A 744 27.74 -29.51 3.26
N HIS A 745 27.69 -30.85 3.32
CA HIS A 745 27.32 -31.60 4.52
C HIS A 745 28.29 -31.37 5.68
N ALA A 746 29.58 -31.14 5.41
CA ALA A 746 30.56 -30.80 6.43
C ALA A 746 30.26 -29.45 7.13
N GLU A 747 29.41 -28.61 6.54
CA GLU A 747 28.95 -27.32 7.06
C GLU A 747 27.48 -27.32 7.46
N GLY A 748 26.82 -28.49 7.41
CA GLY A 748 25.39 -28.61 7.71
C GLY A 748 24.49 -27.94 6.67
N LYS A 749 24.96 -27.81 5.42
CA LYS A 749 24.20 -27.26 4.29
C LYS A 749 23.68 -28.36 3.37
N LEU A 750 22.56 -28.11 2.69
CA LEU A 750 21.88 -29.04 1.81
C LEU A 750 22.44 -29.00 0.37
N LEU A 751 22.35 -30.12 -0.33
CA LEU A 751 22.52 -30.18 -1.78
C LEU A 751 21.25 -30.72 -2.44
N SER A 752 20.67 -29.91 -3.32
CA SER A 752 19.60 -30.30 -4.26
C SER A 752 20.18 -30.46 -5.67
N ILE A 753 19.56 -31.33 -6.47
CA ILE A 753 19.88 -31.48 -7.89
C ILE A 753 18.61 -31.60 -8.73
N ALA A 754 18.55 -30.84 -9.82
CA ALA A 754 17.55 -31.01 -10.86
C ALA A 754 18.04 -32.02 -11.92
N VAL A 755 17.19 -33.00 -12.27
CA VAL A 755 17.54 -34.06 -13.24
C VAL A 755 16.49 -34.23 -14.32
N HIS A 756 16.95 -34.60 -15.52
CA HIS A 756 16.12 -34.97 -16.65
C HIS A 756 15.37 -36.26 -16.35
N ALA A 757 14.06 -36.24 -16.58
CA ALA A 757 13.22 -37.43 -16.44
C ALA A 757 13.68 -38.57 -17.37
N LYS A 758 13.80 -39.78 -16.81
CA LYS A 758 14.08 -41.02 -17.55
C LYS A 758 13.40 -42.22 -16.91
N THR A 759 13.10 -43.23 -17.71
CA THR A 759 12.43 -44.47 -17.29
C THR A 759 13.37 -45.67 -17.20
N ASP A 760 14.63 -45.48 -17.56
CA ASP A 760 15.71 -46.45 -17.42
C ASP A 760 17.07 -45.74 -17.31
N ASP A 761 18.13 -46.50 -17.07
CA ASP A 761 19.45 -45.92 -16.85
C ASP A 761 20.10 -45.34 -18.11
N ALA A 762 19.77 -45.88 -19.28
CA ALA A 762 20.35 -45.45 -20.55
C ALA A 762 19.88 -44.04 -20.93
N GLY A 763 18.64 -43.71 -20.60
CA GLY A 763 18.03 -42.42 -20.93
C GLY A 763 17.70 -42.28 -22.42
N ALA A 764 16.73 -41.42 -22.74
CA ALA A 764 16.24 -41.28 -24.11
C ALA A 764 17.15 -40.41 -25.02
N TRP A 765 18.00 -39.57 -24.42
CA TRP A 765 18.88 -38.62 -25.13
C TRP A 765 20.07 -38.22 -24.24
N SER A 766 20.97 -37.38 -24.77
CA SER A 766 22.27 -37.08 -24.15
C SER A 766 22.20 -36.56 -22.71
N GLY A 767 21.29 -35.63 -22.39
CA GLY A 767 21.18 -35.05 -21.05
C GLY A 767 20.85 -36.10 -19.99
N ALA A 768 19.75 -36.84 -20.18
CA ALA A 768 19.36 -37.92 -19.26
C ALA A 768 20.39 -39.05 -19.15
N ALA A 769 21.09 -39.39 -20.25
CA ALA A 769 22.11 -40.42 -20.26
C ALA A 769 23.35 -40.05 -19.43
N ALA A 770 23.66 -38.76 -19.31
CA ALA A 770 24.79 -38.24 -18.54
C ALA A 770 24.53 -38.20 -17.02
N GLN A 771 23.29 -38.34 -16.57
CA GLN A 771 22.92 -38.26 -15.16
C GLN A 771 22.78 -39.66 -14.54
N ASP A 772 23.76 -40.06 -13.74
CA ASP A 772 23.76 -41.34 -13.02
C ASP A 772 22.87 -41.25 -11.76
N TRP A 773 21.58 -41.55 -11.91
CA TRP A 773 20.60 -41.40 -10.83
C TRP A 773 20.98 -42.16 -9.55
N ALA A 774 21.63 -43.32 -9.65
CA ALA A 774 22.04 -44.09 -8.49
C ALA A 774 23.16 -43.39 -7.69
N ARG A 775 24.17 -42.84 -8.38
CA ARG A 775 25.26 -42.10 -7.72
C ARG A 775 24.78 -40.74 -7.21
N LEU A 776 24.06 -40.01 -8.06
CA LEU A 776 23.55 -38.67 -7.74
C LEU A 776 22.56 -38.73 -6.57
N GLY A 777 21.55 -39.60 -6.62
CA GLY A 777 20.55 -39.76 -5.56
C GLY A 777 21.12 -40.28 -4.23
N ALA A 778 22.22 -41.03 -4.27
CA ALA A 778 22.95 -41.42 -3.06
C ALA A 778 23.65 -40.23 -2.39
N ALA A 779 24.15 -39.27 -3.17
CA ALA A 779 24.95 -38.15 -2.69
C ALA A 779 24.10 -36.97 -2.16
N VAL A 780 23.06 -36.57 -2.88
CA VAL A 780 22.29 -35.34 -2.59
C VAL A 780 21.28 -35.52 -1.44
N ASP A 781 20.77 -34.42 -0.91
CA ASP A 781 19.64 -34.41 0.03
C ASP A 781 18.31 -34.42 -0.72
N GLU A 782 18.24 -33.71 -1.85
CA GLU A 782 17.03 -33.57 -2.66
C GLU A 782 17.31 -33.91 -4.11
N PHE A 783 16.49 -34.81 -4.66
CA PHE A 783 16.60 -35.31 -6.03
C PHE A 783 15.33 -34.93 -6.80
N LYS A 784 15.38 -33.75 -7.45
CA LYS A 784 14.24 -33.13 -8.13
C LYS A 784 14.19 -33.56 -9.59
N ILE A 785 13.19 -34.37 -9.92
CA ILE A 785 13.04 -34.92 -11.26
C ILE A 785 12.12 -33.99 -12.07
N MET A 786 12.60 -33.46 -13.19
CA MET A 786 11.82 -32.62 -14.10
C MET A 786 10.81 -33.46 -14.90
N THR A 787 9.77 -33.97 -14.24
CA THR A 787 8.68 -34.77 -14.82
C THR A 787 7.67 -33.90 -15.59
N TYR A 788 8.18 -33.03 -16.45
CA TYR A 788 7.45 -32.21 -17.39
C TYR A 788 8.23 -32.11 -18.72
N ASP A 789 7.70 -31.35 -19.68
CA ASP A 789 8.27 -31.20 -21.02
C ASP A 789 8.37 -32.52 -21.83
N PHE A 790 7.45 -33.47 -21.60
CA PHE A 790 7.25 -34.63 -22.47
C PHE A 790 6.91 -34.17 -23.91
N HIS A 791 5.97 -33.22 -24.00
CA HIS A 791 5.83 -32.31 -25.13
C HIS A 791 6.30 -30.92 -24.71
N ASN A 792 7.15 -30.30 -25.54
CA ASN A 792 7.82 -29.03 -25.22
C ASN A 792 7.84 -28.08 -26.43
N GLY A 793 8.50 -26.93 -26.28
CA GLY A 793 8.58 -25.88 -27.31
C GLY A 793 9.14 -26.31 -28.67
N ALA A 794 9.83 -27.45 -28.75
CA ALA A 794 10.42 -28.01 -29.97
C ALA A 794 9.83 -29.37 -30.40
N SER A 795 8.71 -29.80 -29.80
CA SER A 795 7.99 -31.02 -30.19
C SER A 795 6.68 -30.70 -30.91
N GLU A 796 5.99 -31.74 -31.38
CA GLU A 796 4.55 -31.66 -31.67
C GLU A 796 3.73 -31.28 -30.42
N ALA A 797 2.53 -30.74 -30.67
CA ALA A 797 1.60 -30.38 -29.62
C ALA A 797 1.03 -31.60 -28.89
N GLY A 798 0.97 -31.52 -27.57
CA GLY A 798 0.39 -32.55 -26.72
C GLY A 798 0.59 -32.23 -25.23
N PRO A 799 0.18 -33.17 -24.36
CA PRO A 799 0.31 -33.02 -22.91
C PRO A 799 1.74 -32.84 -22.42
N ILE A 800 1.96 -31.86 -21.55
CA ILE A 800 3.27 -31.45 -21.03
C ILE A 800 3.82 -32.51 -20.07
N ALA A 801 2.95 -33.10 -19.24
CA ALA A 801 3.31 -34.15 -18.29
C ALA A 801 2.22 -35.25 -18.23
N PRO A 802 2.21 -36.20 -19.19
CA PRO A 802 1.29 -37.34 -19.19
C PRO A 802 1.46 -38.21 -17.94
N LEU A 803 0.35 -38.61 -17.31
CA LEU A 803 0.37 -39.24 -15.98
C LEU A 803 1.06 -40.61 -16.00
N ASP A 804 0.81 -41.43 -17.03
CA ASP A 804 1.47 -42.75 -17.19
C ASP A 804 2.99 -42.63 -17.36
N TRP A 805 3.46 -41.54 -17.98
CA TRP A 805 4.88 -41.29 -18.14
C TRP A 805 5.51 -40.82 -16.83
N VAL A 806 4.86 -39.91 -16.11
CA VAL A 806 5.28 -39.48 -14.76
C VAL A 806 5.37 -40.69 -13.82
N ASP A 807 4.37 -41.57 -13.81
CA ASP A 807 4.37 -42.81 -13.02
C ASP A 807 5.54 -43.74 -13.38
N ALA A 808 5.84 -43.92 -14.67
CA ALA A 808 6.96 -44.74 -15.12
C ALA A 808 8.32 -44.15 -14.70
N VAL A 809 8.45 -42.82 -14.71
CA VAL A 809 9.66 -42.12 -14.27
C VAL A 809 9.85 -42.28 -12.76
N LEU A 810 8.81 -42.05 -11.95
CA LEU A 810 8.87 -42.22 -10.49
C LEU A 810 9.09 -43.69 -10.10
N SER A 811 8.47 -44.63 -10.81
CA SER A 811 8.70 -46.06 -10.64
C SER A 811 10.15 -46.45 -10.89
N TYR A 812 10.80 -45.87 -11.91
CA TYR A 812 12.23 -46.08 -12.13
C TYR A 812 13.07 -45.40 -11.03
N ALA A 813 12.74 -44.16 -10.64
CA ALA A 813 13.42 -43.45 -9.56
C ALA A 813 13.47 -44.28 -8.28
N ALA A 814 12.33 -44.89 -7.88
CA ALA A 814 12.23 -45.75 -6.70
C ALA A 814 13.17 -46.97 -6.72
N THR A 815 13.71 -47.36 -7.88
CA THR A 815 14.70 -48.45 -7.98
C THR A 815 16.14 -48.03 -7.71
N VAL A 816 16.45 -46.73 -7.81
CA VAL A 816 17.83 -46.22 -7.78
C VAL A 816 18.05 -45.02 -6.85
N VAL A 817 16.98 -44.33 -6.44
CA VAL A 817 16.99 -43.19 -5.52
C VAL A 817 16.13 -43.50 -4.31
N PRO A 818 16.56 -43.18 -3.08
CA PRO A 818 15.70 -43.27 -1.90
C PRO A 818 14.43 -42.41 -2.09
N PRO A 819 13.22 -42.98 -1.92
CA PRO A 819 11.97 -42.25 -2.10
C PRO A 819 11.89 -40.98 -1.25
N GLU A 820 12.39 -41.02 -0.01
CA GLU A 820 12.43 -39.87 0.91
C GLU A 820 13.32 -38.71 0.45
N LYS A 821 14.08 -38.89 -0.64
CA LYS A 821 14.84 -37.82 -1.32
C LYS A 821 14.25 -37.42 -2.66
N THR A 822 13.25 -38.15 -3.16
CA THR A 822 12.72 -38.00 -4.51
C THR A 822 11.64 -36.93 -4.54
N TRP A 823 11.75 -35.96 -5.45
CA TRP A 823 10.75 -34.92 -5.66
C TRP A 823 10.22 -34.97 -7.10
N MET A 824 8.90 -34.88 -7.24
CA MET A 824 8.24 -34.84 -8.55
C MET A 824 8.13 -33.41 -9.09
N GLY A 825 8.64 -33.16 -10.28
CA GLY A 825 8.47 -31.92 -11.03
C GLY A 825 7.03 -31.66 -11.49
N VAL A 826 6.52 -30.44 -11.26
CA VAL A 826 5.16 -30.02 -11.65
C VAL A 826 5.20 -28.74 -12.48
N PRO A 827 4.62 -28.74 -13.70
CA PRO A 827 4.61 -27.56 -14.56
C PRO A 827 3.43 -26.62 -14.24
N PHE A 828 3.73 -25.37 -13.91
CA PHE A 828 2.80 -24.25 -13.77
C PHE A 828 2.78 -23.37 -15.03
N TYR A 829 2.97 -23.98 -16.19
CA TYR A 829 2.96 -23.30 -17.48
C TYR A 829 2.24 -24.14 -18.53
N GLY A 830 2.08 -23.52 -19.70
CA GLY A 830 1.54 -24.11 -20.90
C GLY A 830 2.35 -23.73 -22.13
N TYR A 831 1.89 -24.18 -23.28
CA TYR A 831 2.47 -23.87 -24.58
C TYR A 831 1.38 -23.66 -25.62
N ASP A 832 1.61 -22.73 -26.54
CA ASP A 832 0.83 -22.51 -27.76
C ASP A 832 1.65 -22.90 -28.99
N TRP A 833 1.31 -24.06 -29.57
CA TRP A 833 1.97 -24.62 -30.73
C TRP A 833 1.43 -24.08 -32.05
N THR A 834 2.34 -23.90 -33.00
CA THR A 834 2.05 -23.86 -34.43
C THR A 834 2.93 -24.92 -35.12
N GLY A 835 2.33 -26.04 -35.52
CA GLY A 835 3.10 -27.19 -36.02
C GLY A 835 3.92 -27.86 -34.90
N SER A 836 5.24 -27.96 -35.08
CA SER A 836 6.18 -28.57 -34.12
C SER A 836 7.03 -27.53 -33.38
N THR A 837 6.50 -26.31 -33.24
CA THR A 837 7.15 -25.20 -32.54
C THR A 837 6.12 -24.51 -31.67
N ALA A 838 6.47 -24.20 -30.42
CA ALA A 838 5.57 -23.59 -29.45
C ALA A 838 6.14 -22.35 -28.78
N GLN A 839 5.24 -21.49 -28.31
CA GLN A 839 5.56 -20.41 -27.38
C GLN A 839 5.06 -20.78 -25.99
N SER A 840 5.91 -20.65 -24.97
CA SER A 840 5.50 -20.85 -23.57
C SER A 840 4.53 -19.75 -23.14
N LEU A 841 3.61 -20.10 -22.26
CA LEU A 841 2.61 -19.20 -21.70
C LEU A 841 2.25 -19.60 -20.27
N ASN A 842 1.74 -18.66 -19.47
CA ASN A 842 1.17 -18.94 -18.16
C ASN A 842 -0.34 -19.20 -18.24
N TRP A 843 -0.93 -19.64 -17.12
CA TRP A 843 -2.36 -19.95 -17.05
C TRP A 843 -3.26 -18.77 -17.49
N ARG A 844 -2.96 -17.55 -17.04
CA ARG A 844 -3.74 -16.34 -17.41
C ARG A 844 -3.70 -16.07 -18.91
N GLN A 845 -2.53 -16.24 -19.54
CA GLN A 845 -2.38 -16.09 -20.99
C GLN A 845 -3.17 -17.15 -21.75
N ALA A 846 -3.21 -18.39 -21.27
CA ALA A 846 -4.01 -19.46 -21.87
C ALA A 846 -5.51 -19.11 -21.86
N LEU A 847 -6.04 -18.67 -20.71
CA LEU A 847 -7.45 -18.30 -20.58
C LEU A 847 -7.81 -17.11 -21.47
N LYS A 848 -6.96 -16.09 -21.50
CA LYS A 848 -7.16 -14.93 -22.38
C LYS A 848 -7.20 -15.33 -23.85
N LEU A 849 -6.33 -16.24 -24.29
CA LEU A 849 -6.35 -16.76 -25.65
C LEU A 849 -7.63 -17.55 -25.94
N ALA A 850 -8.11 -18.35 -24.99
CA ALA A 850 -9.36 -19.08 -25.13
C ALA A 850 -10.57 -18.14 -25.27
N GLU A 851 -10.65 -17.13 -24.42
CA GLU A 851 -11.71 -16.13 -24.42
C GLU A 851 -11.73 -15.31 -25.72
N GLN A 852 -10.58 -14.77 -26.14
CA GLN A 852 -10.45 -13.95 -27.34
C GLN A 852 -10.84 -14.69 -28.62
N ASN A 853 -10.72 -16.02 -28.63
CA ASN A 853 -11.07 -16.86 -29.78
C ASN A 853 -12.44 -17.54 -29.62
N GLY A 854 -13.16 -17.30 -28.52
CA GLY A 854 -14.47 -17.88 -28.25
C GLY A 854 -14.47 -19.41 -28.21
N VAL A 855 -13.39 -20.01 -27.72
CA VAL A 855 -13.22 -21.47 -27.66
C VAL A 855 -13.46 -22.00 -26.25
N THR A 856 -14.04 -23.19 -26.17
CA THR A 856 -14.26 -23.90 -24.89
C THR A 856 -13.09 -24.81 -24.60
N LEU A 857 -12.64 -24.81 -23.34
CA LEU A 857 -11.58 -25.67 -22.86
C LEU A 857 -11.99 -27.15 -22.90
N GLN A 858 -11.06 -28.00 -23.29
CA GLN A 858 -11.19 -29.46 -23.25
C GLN A 858 -10.15 -30.03 -22.28
N ARG A 859 -10.34 -31.28 -21.88
CA ARG A 859 -9.42 -32.02 -21.01
C ARG A 859 -8.82 -33.18 -21.76
N ASP A 860 -7.52 -33.35 -21.66
CA ASP A 860 -6.83 -34.51 -22.19
C ASP A 860 -6.93 -35.67 -21.19
N PRO A 861 -7.49 -36.83 -21.57
CA PRO A 861 -7.73 -37.92 -20.62
C PRO A 861 -6.46 -38.63 -20.13
N SER A 862 -5.31 -38.45 -20.78
CA SER A 862 -4.04 -39.08 -20.40
C SER A 862 -3.24 -38.27 -19.37
N SER A 863 -3.54 -36.99 -19.25
CA SER A 863 -2.80 -36.03 -18.41
C SER A 863 -3.68 -35.23 -17.45
N GLY A 864 -4.98 -35.09 -17.75
CA GLY A 864 -5.87 -34.15 -17.09
C GLY A 864 -5.63 -32.68 -17.48
N GLU A 865 -4.68 -32.41 -18.39
CA GLU A 865 -4.33 -31.06 -18.80
C GLU A 865 -5.45 -30.39 -19.61
N ALA A 866 -5.62 -29.08 -19.39
CA ALA A 866 -6.52 -28.26 -20.19
C ALA A 866 -5.92 -28.03 -21.56
N TRP A 867 -6.73 -28.15 -22.61
CA TRP A 867 -6.29 -27.87 -23.97
C TRP A 867 -7.41 -27.29 -24.84
N PHE A 868 -7.02 -26.58 -25.89
CA PHE A 868 -7.92 -26.10 -26.92
C PHE A 868 -7.19 -25.88 -28.24
N THR A 869 -7.95 -25.72 -29.33
CA THR A 869 -7.42 -25.31 -30.64
C THR A 869 -8.09 -24.05 -31.13
N TYR A 870 -7.36 -23.23 -31.88
CA TYR A 870 -7.88 -22.01 -32.49
C TYR A 870 -7.23 -21.76 -33.86
N SER A 871 -7.64 -20.69 -34.54
CA SER A 871 -7.16 -20.36 -35.90
C SER A 871 -7.43 -21.50 -36.92
N ASP A 872 -8.67 -22.02 -36.90
CA ASP A 872 -9.13 -23.15 -37.72
C ASP A 872 -8.34 -24.46 -37.47
N GLY A 873 -7.90 -24.68 -36.23
CA GLY A 873 -7.16 -25.88 -35.83
C GLY A 873 -5.67 -25.85 -36.15
N ARG A 874 -5.13 -24.70 -36.58
CA ARG A 874 -3.68 -24.54 -36.86
C ARG A 874 -2.84 -24.31 -35.62
N ARG A 875 -3.48 -23.88 -34.52
CA ARG A 875 -2.80 -23.65 -33.24
C ARG A 875 -3.45 -24.50 -32.15
N THR A 876 -2.61 -25.11 -31.33
CA THR A 876 -3.01 -26.01 -30.24
C THR A 876 -2.36 -25.50 -28.96
N VAL A 877 -3.17 -25.36 -27.91
CA VAL A 877 -2.71 -24.91 -26.60
C VAL A 877 -2.92 -26.04 -25.60
N TYR A 878 -1.90 -26.38 -24.81
CA TYR A 878 -2.01 -27.20 -23.59
C TYR A 878 -1.48 -26.38 -22.41
N PHE A 879 -2.14 -26.47 -21.26
CA PHE A 879 -1.73 -25.80 -20.02
C PHE A 879 -2.27 -26.52 -18.78
N ASN A 880 -1.70 -26.19 -17.63
CA ASN A 880 -2.06 -26.77 -16.33
C ASN A 880 -2.92 -25.80 -15.52
N ASP A 881 -3.87 -26.34 -14.75
CA ASP A 881 -4.70 -25.61 -13.80
C ASP A 881 -4.99 -26.48 -12.55
N ALA A 882 -5.83 -25.98 -11.64
CA ALA A 882 -6.07 -26.66 -10.37
C ALA A 882 -6.66 -28.07 -10.49
N GLU A 883 -7.49 -28.33 -11.51
CA GLU A 883 -8.03 -29.67 -11.76
C GLU A 883 -6.92 -30.62 -12.20
N THR A 884 -5.99 -30.16 -13.06
CA THR A 884 -4.83 -30.95 -13.46
C THR A 884 -3.92 -31.25 -12.27
N LEU A 885 -3.68 -30.25 -11.42
CA LEU A 885 -2.84 -30.43 -10.23
C LEU A 885 -3.46 -31.43 -9.25
N ALA A 886 -4.75 -31.28 -8.93
CA ALA A 886 -5.46 -32.19 -8.04
C ALA A 886 -5.39 -33.64 -8.53
N ALA A 887 -5.67 -33.87 -9.82
CA ALA A 887 -5.59 -35.21 -10.42
C ALA A 887 -4.17 -35.80 -10.34
N ARG A 888 -3.14 -34.97 -10.54
CA ARG A 888 -1.74 -35.39 -10.44
C ARG A 888 -1.37 -35.75 -9.00
N LEU A 889 -1.78 -34.93 -8.02
CA LEU A 889 -1.55 -35.20 -6.60
C LEU A 889 -2.28 -36.47 -6.13
N ASP A 890 -3.54 -36.66 -6.53
CA ASP A 890 -4.32 -37.87 -6.21
C ASP A 890 -3.61 -39.15 -6.68
N ILE A 891 -3.11 -39.16 -7.91
CA ILE A 891 -2.45 -40.32 -8.50
C ILE A 891 -1.11 -40.62 -7.82
N ILE A 892 -0.37 -39.57 -7.46
CA ILE A 892 0.99 -39.70 -6.90
C ILE A 892 0.95 -40.03 -5.42
N MET A 893 0.08 -39.37 -4.65
CA MET A 893 -0.17 -39.76 -3.27
C MET A 893 -0.78 -41.17 -3.20
N GLY A 894 -1.51 -41.61 -4.23
CA GLY A 894 -2.03 -42.97 -4.33
C GLY A 894 -0.99 -44.06 -4.62
N SER A 895 0.01 -43.79 -5.46
CA SER A 895 0.95 -44.81 -5.98
C SER A 895 2.39 -44.68 -5.49
N HIS A 896 2.80 -43.49 -5.05
CA HIS A 896 4.17 -43.14 -4.65
C HIS A 896 4.18 -42.35 -3.33
N SER A 897 3.41 -42.79 -2.34
CA SER A 897 3.11 -42.05 -1.10
C SER A 897 4.32 -41.77 -0.18
N ASN A 898 5.50 -42.29 -0.51
CA ASN A 898 6.73 -42.14 0.27
C ASN A 898 7.78 -41.25 -0.39
N ILE A 899 7.44 -40.57 -1.49
CA ILE A 899 8.31 -39.55 -2.06
C ILE A 899 8.38 -38.32 -1.13
N ALA A 900 9.47 -37.56 -1.22
CA ALA A 900 9.70 -36.39 -0.36
C ALA A 900 8.66 -35.27 -0.59
N GLY A 901 8.30 -35.03 -1.86
CA GLY A 901 7.50 -33.87 -2.20
C GLY A 901 7.36 -33.59 -3.70
N ILE A 902 6.91 -32.38 -4.00
CA ILE A 902 6.81 -31.85 -5.36
C ILE A 902 7.70 -30.62 -5.55
N ALA A 903 8.28 -30.47 -6.74
CA ALA A 903 9.08 -29.32 -7.14
C ALA A 903 8.40 -28.61 -8.32
N ILE A 904 7.98 -27.36 -8.12
CA ILE A 904 7.12 -26.65 -9.05
C ILE A 904 7.95 -25.71 -9.94
N TRP A 905 7.71 -25.77 -11.26
CA TRP A 905 8.28 -24.82 -12.23
C TRP A 905 7.17 -24.07 -13.00
N PRO A 906 7.12 -22.73 -12.99
CA PRO A 906 7.71 -21.83 -12.00
C PRO A 906 6.66 -21.05 -11.20
N LEU A 907 7.11 -20.43 -10.12
CA LEU A 907 6.38 -19.38 -9.41
C LEU A 907 5.97 -18.24 -10.37
N GLY A 908 4.71 -17.82 -10.32
CA GLY A 908 4.13 -16.77 -11.17
C GLY A 908 3.47 -17.28 -12.45
N GLY A 909 3.55 -18.59 -12.73
CA GLY A 909 2.91 -19.22 -13.89
C GLY A 909 1.48 -19.74 -13.65
N GLU A 910 1.10 -19.86 -12.39
CA GLU A 910 0.01 -20.73 -11.94
C GLU A 910 -1.43 -20.22 -12.14
N ASP A 911 -2.36 -21.16 -12.07
CA ASP A 911 -3.73 -20.93 -11.63
C ASP A 911 -3.72 -20.62 -10.11
N PRO A 912 -4.29 -19.51 -9.63
CA PRO A 912 -4.40 -19.25 -8.19
C PRO A 912 -5.06 -20.38 -7.40
N ALA A 913 -5.97 -21.14 -8.00
CA ALA A 913 -6.62 -22.28 -7.35
C ALA A 913 -5.68 -23.47 -7.10
N ASN A 914 -4.50 -23.52 -7.74
CA ASN A 914 -3.46 -24.52 -7.45
C ASN A 914 -3.05 -24.50 -5.97
N TRP A 915 -2.97 -23.31 -5.37
CA TRP A 915 -2.58 -23.18 -3.97
C TRP A 915 -3.60 -23.79 -3.02
N THR A 916 -4.89 -23.75 -3.36
CA THR A 916 -5.94 -24.42 -2.59
C THR A 916 -5.81 -25.93 -2.71
N ALA A 917 -5.61 -26.45 -3.92
CA ALA A 917 -5.40 -27.88 -4.14
C ALA A 917 -4.17 -28.41 -3.38
N LEU A 918 -3.09 -27.63 -3.29
CA LEU A 918 -1.91 -27.98 -2.48
C LEU A 918 -2.19 -28.00 -0.98
N ARG A 919 -2.95 -27.02 -0.50
CA ARG A 919 -3.36 -26.92 0.91
C ARG A 919 -4.23 -28.11 1.31
N GLU A 920 -5.19 -28.48 0.47
CA GLU A 920 -6.02 -29.68 0.64
C GLU A 920 -5.20 -30.98 0.61
N ALA A 921 -4.21 -31.09 -0.29
CA ALA A 921 -3.33 -32.25 -0.36
C ALA A 921 -2.43 -32.37 0.89
N LYS A 922 -1.88 -31.25 1.39
CA LYS A 922 -1.10 -31.20 2.64
C LYS A 922 -1.93 -31.55 3.88
N GLU A 923 -3.21 -31.19 3.92
CA GLU A 923 -4.12 -31.59 5.01
C GLU A 923 -4.47 -33.08 4.99
N GLN A 924 -4.41 -33.71 3.82
CA GLN A 924 -4.72 -35.13 3.62
C GLN A 924 -3.51 -36.07 3.76
N SER A 925 -2.29 -35.55 3.60
CA SER A 925 -1.02 -36.25 3.86
C SER A 925 -0.70 -36.28 5.35
#